data_AF-A0A1M7XZA4-F1
#
_entry.id   AF-A0A1M7XZA4-F1
#
_cell.length_a   1.000
_cell.length_b   1.000
_cell.length_c   1.000
_cell.angle_alpha   90.00
_cell.angle_beta   90.00
_cell.angle_gamma   90.00
#
_symmetry.space_group_name_H-M   'P 1'
#
loop_
_entity.id
_entity.type
_entity.pdbx_description
1 polymer ?
#
loop_
_entity_poly.entity_id
_entity_poly.type
_entity_poly.pdbx_seq_one_letter_code
_entity_poly.pdbx_strand_id
1 'polypeptide(L)'
;MGGKYMRTFLFPGQGAQFAGMGVDLFEEYAAFVKEADKILGYSLKDLCLNDNNSILSNTKYTQPALYMVNALSYQKEMSKGQQIPDFLIGNSIGEYNALLAAGVFSLEDGLLLVKKRSELMSRANGGGMAAVIGLNEKEIVTVIEQEQLNDLVEISNYNTSLQVVISGDSAAIATIKPRLEEAGARKVVILDVSGAFHSGYMKEAALEFEQYLNEFEFHTPQLTVISNRYARPYDFNNIKQLLVEQIYHPVRLYDSIMYVLGQGSNEFVEIGPGKTMTRMATEIKKEYESIKARPEKIVNCLGSEEFKKDYDVDFAYAVGGMCKGISSAAMIKKLADSRILGFLGTYKLQLHEAEELIDQALASMEHHRVGVNVTYDALNSKDHIGIMEYIIKRDIRNIEVSDYRMIDLSIVKYRLKAIYTDKDSTLVIPHKILAKVSSREMAEKFCSPAPEEMVQILYQNNEITEFEAKYAKYIPMCDDLCIEYHMQGQSALGYIQTIKEMSRLLYEKYDLYQCPRVGFAGGIGNPQMIAVSFLMGADFVVTGSINQCSVEAATSNIVKDNLQSLDETDFTYAAVSDLFEFGEKKSIVKKGSLYHIRANRLYEVYNRYNSVEEIPADIKNLIEEKYFQKSFETIYSDIYENLTKDNKKLSKEQPKYKMALIIRCFLDKCFQDALDGRMEGKINYQIISSNAIVQFNHWVKDTELSDWKRRYVDVIAKRIMTEGEQHLSTICKKYKFEA
;
A
#
# COMPACT_ATOMS: atom_id res chain seq x y z
N MET A 1 20.36 -16.44 -13.00
CA MET A 1 21.51 -15.56 -13.31
C MET A 1 22.14 -15.17 -11.98
N GLY A 2 23.41 -15.51 -11.76
CA GLY A 2 24.11 -15.20 -10.50
C GLY A 2 24.26 -13.69 -10.37
N GLY A 3 23.52 -13.09 -9.42
CA GLY A 3 23.61 -11.67 -9.15
C GLY A 3 25.02 -11.30 -8.73
N LYS A 4 25.55 -10.20 -9.28
CA LYS A 4 26.83 -9.61 -8.87
C LYS A 4 26.74 -9.32 -7.36
N TYR A 5 27.57 -9.99 -6.56
CA TYR A 5 27.66 -9.71 -5.12
C TYR A 5 28.25 -8.31 -4.94
N MET A 6 27.50 -7.41 -4.31
CA MET A 6 27.99 -6.07 -3.99
C MET A 6 28.66 -6.08 -2.63
N ARG A 7 29.85 -5.48 -2.56
CA ARG A 7 30.74 -5.54 -1.39
C ARG A 7 30.91 -4.17 -0.75
N THR A 8 30.91 -4.16 0.58
CA THR A 8 31.21 -2.98 1.39
C THR A 8 32.46 -3.21 2.24
N PHE A 9 33.44 -2.31 2.15
CA PHE A 9 34.55 -2.27 3.10
C PHE A 9 34.21 -1.37 4.29
N LEU A 10 34.52 -1.86 5.49
CA LEU A 10 34.26 -1.21 6.76
C LEU A 10 35.59 -0.83 7.44
N PHE A 11 35.79 0.44 7.79
CA PHE A 11 36.98 0.91 8.49
C PHE A 11 36.68 1.22 9.95
N PRO A 12 37.26 0.48 10.91
CA PRO A 12 36.94 0.63 12.32
C PRO A 12 37.45 1.95 12.89
N GLY A 13 36.72 2.44 13.89
CA GLY A 13 37.05 3.65 14.64
C GLY A 13 37.70 3.38 15.98
N GLN A 14 37.77 4.43 16.81
CA GLN A 14 38.23 4.32 18.20
C GLN A 14 37.37 3.31 18.98
N GLY A 15 38.04 2.50 19.80
CA GLY A 15 37.52 1.29 20.44
C GLY A 15 38.02 -0.02 19.81
N ALA A 16 38.64 0.04 18.63
CA ALA A 16 39.25 -1.13 17.96
C ALA A 16 40.74 -1.32 18.27
N GLN A 17 41.39 -0.34 18.90
CA GLN A 17 42.80 -0.39 19.23
C GLN A 17 43.09 -1.44 20.31
N PHE A 18 44.25 -2.09 20.20
CA PHE A 18 44.80 -2.96 21.25
C PHE A 18 46.33 -3.03 21.11
N ALA A 19 47.03 -3.25 22.23
CA ALA A 19 48.47 -3.46 22.21
C ALA A 19 48.81 -4.73 21.42
N GLY A 20 49.67 -4.60 20.41
CA GLY A 20 50.01 -5.65 19.44
C GLY A 20 49.33 -5.48 18.07
N MET A 21 48.44 -4.49 17.90
CA MET A 21 47.84 -4.24 16.59
C MET A 21 48.90 -3.83 15.55
N GLY A 22 48.73 -4.30 14.31
CA GLY A 22 49.62 -3.93 13.20
C GLY A 22 51.00 -4.59 13.22
N VAL A 23 51.27 -5.57 14.10
CA VAL A 23 52.58 -6.24 14.23
C VAL A 23 53.14 -6.72 12.88
N ASP A 24 52.34 -7.42 12.09
CA ASP A 24 52.75 -7.94 10.77
C ASP A 24 52.83 -6.82 9.71
N LEU A 25 52.16 -5.69 9.93
CA LEU A 25 52.09 -4.59 8.96
C LEU A 25 53.30 -3.67 9.07
N PHE A 26 53.82 -3.44 10.28
CA PHE A 26 54.89 -2.47 10.47
C PHE A 26 56.22 -2.89 9.83
N GLU A 27 56.48 -4.19 9.77
CA GLU A 27 57.67 -4.72 9.11
C GLU A 27 57.48 -4.80 7.58
N GLU A 28 56.31 -5.26 7.13
CA GLU A 28 55.96 -5.35 5.71
C GLU A 28 55.95 -3.97 5.02
N TYR A 29 55.48 -2.93 5.72
CA TYR A 29 55.31 -1.56 5.21
C TYR A 29 56.22 -0.54 5.90
N ALA A 30 57.44 -0.95 6.29
CA ALA A 30 58.36 -0.14 7.10
C ALA A 30 58.67 1.26 6.53
N ALA A 31 58.66 1.44 5.20
CA ALA A 31 58.87 2.75 4.58
C ALA A 31 57.75 3.75 4.93
N PHE A 32 56.49 3.32 4.88
CA PHE A 32 55.33 4.14 5.24
C PHE A 32 55.30 4.42 6.74
N VAL A 33 55.66 3.45 7.57
CA VAL A 33 55.77 3.64 9.03
C VAL A 33 56.83 4.67 9.38
N LYS A 34 57.99 4.62 8.73
CA LYS A 34 59.06 5.59 8.96
C LYS A 34 58.65 7.01 8.59
N GLU A 35 57.84 7.18 7.54
CA GLU A 35 57.32 8.51 7.18
C GLU A 35 56.26 8.97 8.18
N ALA A 36 55.37 8.07 8.60
CA ALA A 36 54.40 8.35 9.67
C ALA A 36 55.10 8.78 10.97
N ASP A 37 56.19 8.11 11.37
CA ASP A 37 56.95 8.45 12.57
C ASP A 37 57.52 9.89 12.51
N LYS A 38 57.96 10.35 11.33
CA LYS A 38 58.41 11.74 11.14
C LYS A 38 57.26 12.73 11.32
N ILE A 39 56.09 12.42 10.75
CA ILE A 39 54.88 13.26 10.84
C ILE A 39 54.38 13.31 12.29
N LEU A 40 54.39 12.17 12.98
CA LEU A 40 53.90 12.03 14.35
C LEU A 40 54.86 12.57 15.40
N GLY A 41 56.17 12.44 15.16
CA GLY A 41 57.23 12.82 16.11
C GLY A 41 57.51 11.74 17.17
N TYR A 42 56.98 10.53 16.99
CA TYR A 42 57.18 9.38 17.87
C TYR A 42 57.06 8.08 17.06
N SER A 43 57.57 6.97 17.62
CA SER A 43 57.52 5.64 17.00
C SER A 43 56.12 5.05 17.08
N LEU A 44 55.45 4.92 15.94
CA LEU A 44 54.14 4.27 15.82
C LEU A 44 54.23 2.79 16.19
N LYS A 45 55.32 2.11 15.78
CA LYS A 45 55.56 0.69 16.11
C LYS A 45 55.64 0.50 17.62
N ASP A 46 56.42 1.33 18.32
CA ASP A 46 56.55 1.19 19.77
C ASP A 46 55.25 1.54 20.51
N LEU A 47 54.54 2.58 20.06
CA LEU A 47 53.23 2.93 20.61
C LEU A 47 52.23 1.78 20.50
N CYS A 48 52.20 1.07 19.37
CA CYS A 48 51.23 0.01 19.13
C CYS A 48 51.66 -1.33 19.76
N LEU A 49 52.95 -1.66 19.80
CA LEU A 49 53.44 -2.98 20.24
C LEU A 49 53.89 -3.02 21.70
N ASN A 50 54.40 -1.90 22.24
CA ASN A 50 55.07 -1.82 23.53
C ASN A 50 54.39 -0.81 24.47
N ASP A 51 53.06 -0.82 24.53
CA ASP A 51 52.24 0.15 25.27
C ASP A 51 52.24 -0.07 26.80
N ASN A 52 53.40 -0.03 27.43
CA ASN A 52 53.59 -0.35 28.85
C ASN A 52 52.85 0.63 29.80
N ASN A 53 52.48 1.81 29.32
CA ASN A 53 51.85 2.88 30.11
C ASN A 53 50.42 3.20 29.67
N SER A 54 49.79 2.36 28.83
CA SER A 54 48.46 2.62 28.28
C SER A 54 48.33 3.96 27.55
N ILE A 55 49.40 4.43 26.89
CA ILE A 55 49.42 5.68 26.13
C ILE A 55 48.49 5.56 24.90
N LEU A 56 48.35 4.36 24.34
CA LEU A 56 47.52 4.11 23.16
C LEU A 56 46.02 4.38 23.41
N SER A 57 45.55 4.37 24.66
CA SER A 57 44.14 4.68 24.98
C SER A 57 43.84 6.18 24.94
N ASN A 58 44.86 7.04 24.97
CA ASN A 58 44.66 8.48 24.84
C ASN A 58 44.36 8.83 23.38
N THR A 59 43.18 9.42 23.16
CA THR A 59 42.63 9.84 21.86
C THR A 59 43.64 10.49 20.93
N LYS A 60 44.55 11.34 21.45
CA LYS A 60 45.60 12.00 20.67
C LYS A 60 46.50 11.00 19.93
N TYR A 61 46.79 9.86 20.55
CA TYR A 61 47.62 8.79 20.01
C TYR A 61 46.79 7.67 19.36
N THR A 62 45.60 7.40 19.88
CA THR A 62 44.71 6.35 19.36
C THR A 62 44.32 6.57 17.91
N GLN A 63 43.88 7.79 17.56
CA GLN A 63 43.33 8.06 16.23
C GLN A 63 44.39 7.97 15.12
N PRO A 64 45.59 8.58 15.24
CA PRO A 64 46.62 8.42 14.22
C PRO A 64 47.10 6.98 14.11
N ALA A 65 47.20 6.26 15.23
CA ALA A 65 47.59 4.85 15.22
C ALA A 65 46.57 3.98 14.47
N LEU A 66 45.27 4.14 14.76
CA LEU A 66 44.21 3.43 14.04
C LEU A 66 44.16 3.80 12.56
N TYR A 67 44.29 5.08 12.23
CA TYR A 67 44.32 5.53 10.84
C TYR A 67 45.44 4.82 10.05
N MET A 68 46.64 4.76 10.61
CA MET A 68 47.77 4.08 9.96
C MET A 68 47.55 2.57 9.86
N VAL A 69 47.12 1.90 10.93
CA VAL A 69 46.89 0.45 10.91
C VAL A 69 45.79 0.09 9.90
N ASN A 70 44.70 0.86 9.84
CA ASN A 70 43.62 0.69 8.86
C ASN A 70 44.13 0.88 7.42
N ALA A 71 44.93 1.92 7.17
CA ALA A 71 45.48 2.20 5.85
C ALA A 71 46.44 1.10 5.38
N LEU A 72 47.33 0.61 6.25
CA LEU A 72 48.23 -0.49 5.94
C LEU A 72 47.47 -1.81 5.75
N SER A 73 46.40 -2.04 6.52
CA SER A 73 45.52 -3.19 6.34
C SER A 73 44.83 -3.15 4.97
N TYR A 74 44.39 -1.97 4.53
CA TYR A 74 43.81 -1.77 3.21
C TYR A 74 44.83 -2.07 2.09
N GLN A 75 46.05 -1.53 2.19
CA GLN A 75 47.14 -1.83 1.27
C GLN A 75 47.40 -3.34 1.16
N LYS A 76 47.46 -4.03 2.31
CA LYS A 76 47.64 -5.48 2.37
C LYS A 76 46.49 -6.27 1.77
N GLU A 77 45.25 -5.82 1.92
CA GLU A 77 44.13 -6.50 1.26
C GLU A 77 44.10 -6.25 -0.25
N MET A 78 44.44 -5.05 -0.71
CA MET A 78 44.54 -4.75 -2.13
C MET A 78 45.69 -5.51 -2.81
N SER A 79 46.80 -5.77 -2.11
CA SER A 79 47.92 -6.57 -2.65
C SER A 79 47.57 -8.05 -2.89
N LYS A 80 46.54 -8.58 -2.21
CA LYS A 80 46.06 -9.96 -2.40
C LYS A 80 45.14 -10.14 -3.63
N GLY A 81 44.91 -9.08 -4.41
CA GLY A 81 44.04 -9.12 -5.59
C GLY A 81 42.55 -9.21 -5.24
N GLN A 82 42.15 -8.74 -4.06
CA GLN A 82 40.74 -8.66 -3.67
C GLN A 82 39.97 -7.72 -4.61
N GLN A 83 38.72 -8.07 -4.92
CA GLN A 83 37.83 -7.21 -5.74
C GLN A 83 37.59 -5.85 -5.08
N ILE A 84 37.57 -4.82 -5.92
CA ILE A 84 37.26 -3.42 -5.56
C ILE A 84 35.86 -3.38 -4.91
N PRO A 85 35.70 -2.76 -3.73
CA PRO A 85 34.40 -2.64 -3.07
C PRO A 85 33.48 -1.67 -3.83
N ASP A 86 32.17 -1.93 -3.79
CA ASP A 86 31.16 -1.01 -4.34
C ASP A 86 30.90 0.17 -3.39
N PHE A 87 31.08 -0.05 -2.08
CA PHE A 87 30.88 0.95 -1.04
C PHE A 87 32.00 0.94 0.02
N LEU A 88 32.31 2.10 0.57
CA LEU A 88 33.21 2.29 1.69
C LEU A 88 32.46 2.97 2.84
N ILE A 89 32.57 2.40 4.05
CA ILE A 89 32.01 2.99 5.27
C ILE A 89 33.11 2.99 6.33
N GLY A 90 33.34 4.13 6.97
CA GLY A 90 34.23 4.21 8.13
C GLY A 90 33.45 4.67 9.35
N ASN A 91 33.78 4.17 10.54
CA ASN A 91 33.14 4.62 11.78
C ASN A 91 33.99 5.71 12.45
N SER A 92 33.46 6.93 12.59
CA SER A 92 34.18 8.08 13.17
C SER A 92 35.52 8.29 12.45
N ILE A 93 36.65 8.08 13.15
CA ILE A 93 37.99 8.20 12.56
C ILE A 93 38.20 7.29 11.33
N GLY A 94 37.54 6.13 11.26
CA GLY A 94 37.60 5.25 10.10
C GLY A 94 37.07 5.90 8.82
N GLU A 95 36.25 6.95 8.91
CA GLU A 95 35.77 7.70 7.73
C GLU A 95 36.94 8.32 6.95
N TYR A 96 38.01 8.73 7.63
CA TYR A 96 39.23 9.22 6.98
C TYR A 96 39.94 8.11 6.19
N ASN A 97 39.88 6.86 6.65
CA ASN A 97 40.39 5.72 5.89
C ASN A 97 39.52 5.39 4.68
N ALA A 98 38.20 5.53 4.79
CA ALA A 98 37.29 5.37 3.66
C ALA A 98 37.55 6.43 2.58
N LEU A 99 37.78 7.69 2.97
CA LEU A 99 38.16 8.76 2.05
C LEU A 99 39.54 8.55 1.43
N LEU A 100 40.53 8.08 2.21
CA LEU A 100 41.84 7.66 1.69
C LEU A 100 41.70 6.57 0.62
N ALA A 101 40.94 5.50 0.93
CA ALA A 101 40.72 4.39 0.01
C ALA A 101 39.98 4.81 -1.28
N ALA A 102 39.15 5.86 -1.20
CA ALA A 102 38.51 6.47 -2.37
C ALA A 102 39.40 7.47 -3.13
N GLY A 103 40.65 7.68 -2.70
CA GLY A 103 41.59 8.58 -3.37
C GLY A 103 41.33 10.06 -3.14
N VAL A 104 40.65 10.44 -2.05
CA VAL A 104 40.31 11.84 -1.74
C VAL A 104 41.55 12.66 -1.34
N PHE A 105 42.50 12.04 -0.65
CA PHE A 105 43.77 12.65 -0.22
C PHE A 105 44.88 11.58 -0.11
N SER A 106 46.14 12.02 0.02
CA SER A 106 47.28 11.14 0.23
C SER A 106 47.30 10.52 1.64
N LEU A 107 48.11 9.47 1.86
CA LEU A 107 48.26 8.85 3.18
C LEU A 107 48.84 9.86 4.18
N GLU A 108 49.79 10.68 3.73
CA GLU A 108 50.49 11.68 4.51
C GLU A 108 49.54 12.83 4.90
N ASP A 109 48.77 13.35 3.95
CA ASP A 109 47.77 14.40 4.22
C ASP A 109 46.69 13.91 5.17
N GLY A 110 46.17 12.69 4.94
CA GLY A 110 45.20 12.10 5.83
C GLY A 110 45.75 11.89 7.24
N LEU A 111 47.03 11.50 7.39
CA LEU A 111 47.68 11.38 8.70
C LEU A 111 47.82 12.75 9.40
N LEU A 112 48.17 13.81 8.67
CA LEU A 112 48.23 15.18 9.21
C LEU A 112 46.85 15.65 9.67
N LEU A 113 45.81 15.44 8.87
CA LEU A 113 44.42 15.74 9.21
C LEU A 113 43.99 14.99 10.47
N VAL A 114 44.25 13.68 10.54
CA VAL A 114 43.90 12.85 11.69
C VAL A 114 44.68 13.26 12.94
N LYS A 115 45.97 13.58 12.81
CA LYS A 115 46.79 14.10 13.93
C LYS A 115 46.20 15.39 14.48
N LYS A 116 45.83 16.34 13.61
CA LYS A 116 45.21 17.59 14.05
C LYS A 116 43.85 17.34 14.70
N ARG A 117 43.00 16.50 14.09
CA ARG A 117 41.70 16.11 14.64
C ARG A 117 41.86 15.51 16.04
N SER A 118 42.78 14.56 16.20
CA SER A 118 43.01 13.87 17.47
C SER A 118 43.52 14.82 18.55
N GLU A 119 44.43 15.73 18.20
CA GLU A 119 44.91 16.79 19.08
C GLU A 119 43.76 17.67 19.55
N LEU A 120 42.93 18.19 18.64
CA LEU A 120 41.81 19.06 18.96
C LEU A 120 40.76 18.36 19.83
N MET A 121 40.33 17.16 19.44
CA MET A 121 39.36 16.38 20.21
C MET A 121 39.90 15.98 21.59
N SER A 122 41.20 15.70 21.72
CA SER A 122 41.81 15.34 23.01
C SER A 122 41.87 16.49 24.02
N ARG A 123 41.69 17.76 23.60
CA ARG A 123 41.64 18.92 24.52
C ARG A 123 40.33 19.02 25.28
N ALA A 124 39.28 18.37 24.80
CA ALA A 124 38.00 18.35 25.48
C ALA A 124 38.15 17.69 26.85
N ASN A 125 37.63 18.34 27.89
CA ASN A 125 37.67 17.90 29.27
C ASN A 125 36.27 17.99 29.87
N GLY A 126 36.00 17.23 30.94
CA GLY A 126 34.74 17.28 31.68
C GLY A 126 33.57 16.55 31.02
N GLY A 127 33.71 16.09 29.77
CA GLY A 127 32.72 15.26 29.08
C GLY A 127 33.06 13.78 29.11
N GLY A 128 32.06 12.93 28.89
CA GLY A 128 32.21 11.48 28.78
C GLY A 128 31.25 10.88 27.76
N MET A 129 31.37 9.57 27.51
CA MET A 129 30.50 8.83 26.61
C MET A 129 30.07 7.50 27.23
N ALA A 130 28.87 7.03 26.89
CA ALA A 130 28.37 5.73 27.32
C ALA A 130 27.66 4.99 26.18
N ALA A 131 28.00 3.73 25.98
CA ALA A 131 27.27 2.84 25.08
C ALA A 131 26.07 2.22 25.82
N VAL A 132 24.87 2.50 25.33
CA VAL A 132 23.59 2.00 25.82
C VAL A 132 23.17 0.82 24.95
N ILE A 133 23.02 -0.35 25.57
CA ILE A 133 22.67 -1.60 24.89
C ILE A 133 21.28 -2.04 25.34
N GLY A 134 20.38 -2.29 24.40
CA GLY A 134 19.04 -2.82 24.62
C GLY A 134 17.92 -1.79 24.58
N LEU A 135 18.24 -0.49 24.43
CA LEU A 135 17.26 0.57 24.20
C LEU A 135 17.46 1.19 22.81
N ASN A 136 16.36 1.62 22.21
CA ASN A 136 16.36 2.39 20.97
C ASN A 136 16.45 3.91 21.24
N GLU A 137 16.65 4.70 20.17
CA GLU A 137 16.76 6.16 20.23
C GLU A 137 15.62 6.82 21.02
N LYS A 138 14.36 6.46 20.77
CA LYS A 138 13.20 7.13 21.37
C LYS A 138 13.14 6.91 22.88
N GLU A 139 13.44 5.68 23.30
CA GLU A 139 13.49 5.31 24.72
C GLU A 139 14.60 6.09 25.43
N ILE A 140 15.78 6.19 24.82
CA ILE A 140 16.91 6.95 25.38
C ILE A 140 16.58 8.43 25.48
N VAL A 141 16.02 9.04 24.42
CA VAL A 141 15.59 10.45 24.42
C VAL A 141 14.54 10.70 25.50
N THR A 142 13.58 9.79 25.68
CA THR A 142 12.56 9.91 26.73
C THR A 142 13.19 9.93 28.12
N VAL A 143 14.19 9.09 28.38
CA VAL A 143 14.91 9.09 29.67
C VAL A 143 15.71 10.38 29.86
N ILE A 144 16.39 10.88 28.81
CA ILE A 144 17.12 12.16 28.86
C ILE A 144 16.15 13.31 29.20
N GLU A 145 14.98 13.34 28.57
CA GLU A 145 13.95 14.36 28.80
C GLU A 145 13.37 14.29 30.21
N GLN A 146 13.05 13.08 30.71
CA GLN A 146 12.50 12.86 32.05
C GLN A 146 13.46 13.30 33.16
N GLU A 147 14.76 13.06 32.98
CA GLU A 147 15.81 13.48 33.91
C GLU A 147 16.26 14.94 33.67
N GLN A 148 15.65 15.64 32.70
CA GLN A 148 15.95 17.04 32.35
C GLN A 148 17.42 17.26 31.96
N LEU A 149 17.99 16.31 31.21
CA LEU A 149 19.41 16.32 30.81
C LEU A 149 19.62 16.74 29.34
N ASN A 150 18.61 17.29 28.67
CA ASN A 150 18.65 17.63 27.24
C ASN A 150 19.81 18.56 26.83
N ASP A 151 20.19 19.48 27.72
CA ASP A 151 21.30 20.42 27.47
C ASP A 151 22.68 19.85 27.84
N LEU A 152 22.71 18.66 28.45
CA LEU A 152 23.92 18.06 29.02
C LEU A 152 24.32 16.75 28.33
N VAL A 153 23.36 16.00 27.76
CA VAL A 153 23.57 14.69 27.16
C VAL A 153 22.91 14.64 25.78
N GLU A 154 23.69 14.25 24.78
CA GLU A 154 23.27 14.09 23.39
C GLU A 154 23.58 12.65 22.91
N ILE A 155 22.90 12.19 21.87
CA ILE A 155 23.27 10.95 21.17
C ILE A 155 24.47 11.25 20.27
N SER A 156 25.52 10.44 20.35
CA SER A 156 26.76 10.57 19.55
C SER A 156 26.92 9.48 18.49
N ASN A 157 26.37 8.29 18.68
CA ASN A 157 26.43 7.23 17.67
C ASN A 157 25.15 6.39 17.64
N TYR A 158 24.71 6.07 16.43
CA TYR A 158 23.70 5.05 16.15
C TYR A 158 24.42 3.83 15.58
N ASN A 159 24.85 2.91 16.45
CA ASN A 159 25.67 1.76 16.05
C ASN A 159 24.84 0.59 15.52
N THR A 160 23.76 0.24 16.22
CA THR A 160 22.70 -0.70 15.77
C THR A 160 21.34 -0.17 16.22
N SER A 161 20.23 -0.84 15.89
CA SER A 161 18.89 -0.44 16.35
C SER A 161 18.73 -0.42 17.87
N LEU A 162 19.57 -1.19 18.59
CA LEU A 162 19.55 -1.32 20.05
C LEU A 162 20.93 -1.09 20.69
N GLN A 163 21.87 -0.49 19.95
CA GLN A 163 23.16 -0.05 20.47
C GLN A 163 23.37 1.41 20.07
N VAL A 164 23.16 2.31 21.01
CA VAL A 164 23.29 3.75 20.82
C VAL A 164 24.35 4.27 21.79
N VAL A 165 25.16 5.23 21.37
CA VAL A 165 26.12 5.89 22.25
C VAL A 165 25.60 7.27 22.57
N ILE A 166 25.63 7.62 23.85
CA ILE A 166 25.36 8.97 24.35
C ILE A 166 26.66 9.62 24.79
N SER A 167 26.74 10.93 24.69
CA SER A 167 27.90 11.74 25.07
C SER A 167 27.44 13.04 25.71
N GLY A 168 28.16 13.53 26.69
CA GLY A 168 27.77 14.73 27.41
C GLY A 168 28.64 15.03 28.60
N ASP A 169 28.15 15.85 29.51
CA ASP A 169 28.78 16.09 30.81
C ASP A 169 28.99 14.76 31.57
N SER A 170 30.18 14.58 32.16
CA SER A 170 30.56 13.32 32.80
C SER A 170 29.66 12.97 34.00
N ALA A 171 29.24 13.96 34.77
CA ALA A 171 28.35 13.78 35.92
C ALA A 171 26.92 13.50 35.46
N ALA A 172 26.47 14.13 34.37
CA ALA A 172 25.19 13.82 33.75
C ALA A 172 25.15 12.38 33.19
N ILE A 173 26.22 11.93 32.51
CA ILE A 173 26.35 10.54 32.04
C ILE A 173 26.33 9.54 33.22
N ALA A 174 26.99 9.86 34.33
CA ALA A 174 26.94 9.04 35.53
C ALA A 174 25.54 9.00 36.17
N THR A 175 24.82 10.12 36.15
CA THR A 175 23.45 10.26 36.67
C THR A 175 22.43 9.49 35.84
N ILE A 176 22.50 9.57 34.52
CA ILE A 176 21.51 8.95 33.63
C ILE A 176 21.70 7.43 33.50
N LYS A 177 22.91 6.92 33.75
CA LYS A 177 23.22 5.49 33.67
C LYS A 177 22.21 4.59 34.41
N PRO A 178 21.97 4.75 35.72
CA PRO A 178 21.01 3.90 36.44
C PRO A 178 19.58 4.06 35.90
N ARG A 179 19.22 5.24 35.39
CA ARG A 179 17.88 5.51 34.82
C ARG A 179 17.65 4.77 33.51
N LEU A 180 18.66 4.69 32.67
CA LEU A 180 18.62 3.87 31.46
C LEU A 180 18.52 2.38 31.80
N GLU A 181 19.23 1.92 32.83
CA GLU A 181 19.12 0.54 33.33
C GLU A 181 17.71 0.25 33.88
N GLU A 182 17.12 1.19 34.64
CA GLU A 182 15.72 1.13 35.11
C GLU A 182 14.70 1.12 33.96
N ALA A 183 14.97 1.88 32.89
CA ALA A 183 14.13 1.95 31.69
C ALA A 183 14.25 0.71 30.78
N GLY A 184 15.07 -0.28 31.14
CA GLY A 184 15.18 -1.56 30.43
C GLY A 184 16.45 -1.73 29.59
N ALA A 185 17.43 -0.84 29.70
CA ALA A 185 18.75 -1.07 29.08
C ALA A 185 19.36 -2.36 29.66
N ARG A 186 19.75 -3.28 28.77
CA ARG A 186 20.46 -4.50 29.15
C ARG A 186 21.82 -4.19 29.77
N LYS A 187 22.49 -3.16 29.26
CA LYS A 187 23.79 -2.72 29.76
C LYS A 187 24.07 -1.28 29.36
N VAL A 188 24.66 -0.52 30.27
CA VAL A 188 25.23 0.81 29.98
C VAL A 188 26.72 0.78 30.30
N VAL A 189 27.56 0.97 29.29
CA VAL A 189 29.03 0.89 29.40
C VAL A 189 29.63 2.28 29.24
N ILE A 190 30.23 2.80 30.31
CA ILE A 190 31.04 4.02 30.23
C ILE A 190 32.26 3.72 29.36
N LEU A 191 32.49 4.56 28.35
CA LEU A 191 33.61 4.41 27.43
C LEU A 191 34.84 5.13 27.99
N ASP A 192 36.00 4.50 27.83
CA ASP A 192 37.29 5.06 28.25
C ASP A 192 37.76 6.10 27.23
N VAL A 193 37.16 7.29 27.29
CA VAL A 193 37.42 8.43 26.42
C VAL A 193 37.44 9.71 27.24
N SER A 194 38.24 10.67 26.81
CA SER A 194 38.48 11.92 27.57
C SER A 194 37.42 13.01 27.36
N GLY A 195 36.50 12.85 26.40
CA GLY A 195 35.53 13.89 26.06
C GLY A 195 34.25 13.37 25.41
N ALA A 196 33.27 14.27 25.31
CA ALA A 196 31.96 14.03 24.70
C ALA A 196 32.01 14.16 23.17
N PHE A 197 32.63 13.19 22.49
CA PHE A 197 32.80 13.25 21.03
C PHE A 197 31.48 13.16 20.26
N HIS A 198 31.43 13.73 19.04
CA HIS A 198 30.25 13.70 18.16
C HIS A 198 29.00 14.40 18.73
N SER A 199 29.22 15.44 19.54
CA SER A 199 28.17 16.25 20.16
C SER A 199 28.50 17.74 20.11
N GLY A 200 27.57 18.59 20.56
CA GLY A 200 27.77 20.03 20.69
C GLY A 200 29.03 20.44 21.45
N TYR A 201 29.52 19.60 22.38
CA TYR A 201 30.77 19.83 23.13
C TYR A 201 32.03 19.90 22.25
N MET A 202 31.98 19.36 21.03
CA MET A 202 33.12 19.40 20.10
C MET A 202 33.08 20.56 19.12
N LYS A 203 32.10 21.48 19.21
CA LYS A 203 31.91 22.55 18.22
C LYS A 203 33.12 23.48 18.11
N GLU A 204 33.77 23.83 19.22
CA GLU A 204 34.99 24.65 19.21
C GLU A 204 36.15 23.94 18.50
N ALA A 205 36.37 22.66 18.83
CA ALA A 205 37.37 21.84 18.15
C ALA A 205 37.07 21.70 16.65
N ALA A 206 35.80 21.59 16.26
CA ALA A 206 35.40 21.51 14.86
C ALA A 206 35.69 22.81 14.09
N LEU A 207 35.45 23.98 14.70
CA LEU A 207 35.76 25.28 14.10
C LEU A 207 37.28 25.49 13.93
N GLU A 208 38.08 25.09 14.91
CA GLU A 208 39.55 25.10 14.77
C GLU A 208 40.01 24.13 13.66
N PHE A 209 39.35 22.98 13.53
CA PHE A 209 39.67 22.01 12.50
C PHE A 209 39.30 22.50 11.10
N GLU A 210 38.18 23.21 10.95
CA GLU A 210 37.76 23.83 9.70
C GLU A 210 38.83 24.75 9.12
N GLN A 211 39.48 25.56 9.96
CA GLN A 211 40.57 26.43 9.52
C GLN A 211 41.75 25.64 8.96
N TYR A 212 42.10 24.52 9.61
CA TYR A 212 43.19 23.65 9.18
C TYR A 212 42.90 22.93 7.86
N LEU A 213 41.64 22.55 7.61
CA LEU A 213 41.23 21.93 6.34
C LEU A 213 41.45 22.83 5.12
N ASN A 214 41.67 24.14 5.29
CA ASN A 214 41.97 25.04 4.19
C ASN A 214 43.40 24.89 3.64
N GLU A 215 44.29 24.24 4.37
CA GLU A 215 45.67 23.96 3.94
C GLU A 215 45.77 22.74 3.00
N PHE A 216 44.66 22.02 2.80
CA PHE A 216 44.63 20.77 2.04
C PHE A 216 43.70 20.84 0.82
N GLU A 217 44.09 20.10 -0.21
CA GLU A 217 43.29 19.84 -1.41
C GLU A 217 42.59 18.48 -1.29
N PHE A 218 41.31 18.43 -1.70
CA PHE A 218 40.48 17.23 -1.67
C PHE A 218 40.06 16.87 -3.07
N HIS A 219 40.24 15.60 -3.43
CA HIS A 219 39.90 15.07 -4.74
C HIS A 219 38.53 14.37 -4.72
N THR A 220 37.91 14.26 -5.90
CA THR A 220 36.64 13.54 -6.05
C THR A 220 36.83 12.06 -5.68
N PRO A 221 35.98 11.50 -4.80
CA PRO A 221 36.03 10.07 -4.45
C PRO A 221 35.86 9.19 -5.70
N GLN A 222 36.79 8.26 -5.90
CA GLN A 222 36.75 7.26 -6.98
C GLN A 222 35.85 6.05 -6.63
N LEU A 223 35.57 5.89 -5.33
CA LEU A 223 34.70 4.85 -4.77
C LEU A 223 33.60 5.51 -3.94
N THR A 224 32.44 4.86 -3.84
CA THR A 224 31.30 5.40 -3.10
C THR A 224 31.56 5.35 -1.60
N VAL A 225 31.89 6.48 -0.99
CA VAL A 225 32.02 6.62 0.47
C VAL A 225 30.68 7.05 1.06
N ILE A 226 30.22 6.39 2.12
CA ILE A 226 29.00 6.79 2.85
C ILE A 226 29.39 7.67 4.03
N SER A 227 28.79 8.87 4.09
CA SER A 227 29.04 9.86 5.14
C SER A 227 28.43 9.45 6.49
N ASN A 228 29.19 9.64 7.57
CA ASN A 228 28.79 9.42 8.96
C ASN A 228 27.64 10.34 9.36
N ARG A 229 27.62 11.57 8.84
CA ARG A 229 26.65 12.61 9.17
C ARG A 229 25.27 12.31 8.60
N TYR A 230 25.21 11.99 7.30
CA TYR A 230 23.95 11.85 6.56
C TYR A 230 23.58 10.41 6.23
N ALA A 231 24.48 9.44 6.45
CA ALA A 231 24.33 8.05 6.03
C ALA A 231 24.00 7.91 4.53
N ARG A 232 24.59 8.77 3.71
CA ARG A 232 24.41 8.83 2.25
C ARG A 232 25.77 9.01 1.57
N PRO A 233 25.88 8.71 0.25
CA PRO A 233 27.11 8.96 -0.49
C PRO A 233 27.63 10.38 -0.27
N TYR A 234 28.94 10.51 -0.12
CA TYR A 234 29.60 11.80 0.02
C TYR A 234 29.24 12.74 -1.14
N ASP A 235 28.84 13.97 -0.80
CA ASP A 235 28.75 15.05 -1.79
C ASP A 235 30.16 15.65 -1.96
N PHE A 236 30.69 15.53 -3.18
CA PHE A 236 32.04 15.98 -3.50
C PHE A 236 32.21 17.50 -3.32
N ASN A 237 31.13 18.29 -3.42
CA ASN A 237 31.20 19.74 -3.24
C ASN A 237 31.38 20.15 -1.78
N ASN A 238 31.11 19.23 -0.85
CA ASN A 238 30.95 19.52 0.57
C ASN A 238 31.86 18.68 1.49
N ILE A 239 32.95 18.10 0.95
CA ILE A 239 33.86 17.22 1.72
C ILE A 239 34.37 17.90 3.01
N LYS A 240 34.85 19.15 2.91
CA LYS A 240 35.38 19.89 4.08
C LYS A 240 34.29 20.08 5.14
N GLN A 241 33.12 20.55 4.73
CA GLN A 241 31.99 20.74 5.63
C GLN A 241 31.57 19.43 6.31
N LEU A 242 31.52 18.31 5.58
CA LEU A 242 31.20 17.00 6.13
C LEU A 242 32.22 16.54 7.17
N LEU A 243 33.51 16.77 6.95
CA LEU A 243 34.57 16.43 7.92
C LEU A 243 34.48 17.27 9.20
N VAL A 244 34.10 18.55 9.09
CA VAL A 244 33.85 19.44 10.23
C VAL A 244 32.60 19.00 10.99
N GLU A 245 31.48 18.80 10.28
CA GLU A 245 30.23 18.34 10.87
C GLU A 245 30.39 17.00 11.58
N GLN A 246 31.17 16.06 11.02
CA GLN A 246 31.43 14.76 11.64
C GLN A 246 31.97 14.89 13.08
N ILE A 247 32.76 15.93 13.40
CA ILE A 247 33.39 16.08 14.72
C ILE A 247 32.36 16.33 15.83
N TYR A 248 31.29 17.08 15.54
CA TYR A 248 30.32 17.56 16.54
C TYR A 248 28.88 17.11 16.28
N HIS A 249 28.68 16.19 15.33
CA HIS A 249 27.39 15.58 15.06
C HIS A 249 27.43 14.05 15.13
N PRO A 250 26.27 13.40 15.33
CA PRO A 250 26.21 11.97 15.56
C PRO A 250 26.69 11.16 14.36
N VAL A 251 27.35 10.03 14.63
CA VAL A 251 27.75 9.03 13.64
C VAL A 251 26.60 8.05 13.39
N ARG A 252 26.11 8.00 12.15
CA ARG A 252 24.93 7.21 11.77
C ARG A 252 25.30 5.89 11.10
N LEU A 253 26.00 5.02 11.83
CA LEU A 253 26.48 3.74 11.30
C LEU A 253 25.33 2.79 10.92
N TYR A 254 24.30 2.69 11.77
CA TYR A 254 23.10 1.89 11.52
C TYR A 254 22.46 2.26 10.17
N ASP A 255 22.18 3.55 9.98
CA ASP A 255 21.58 4.07 8.76
C ASP A 255 22.47 3.86 7.53
N SER A 256 23.80 3.96 7.71
CA SER A 256 24.78 3.77 6.62
C SER A 256 24.79 2.34 6.12
N ILE A 257 24.73 1.37 7.04
CA ILE A 257 24.65 -0.05 6.70
C ILE A 257 23.29 -0.39 6.09
N MET A 258 22.19 0.14 6.65
CA MET A 258 20.84 -0.02 6.08
C MET A 258 20.76 0.53 4.64
N TYR A 259 21.39 1.67 4.37
CA TYR A 259 21.44 2.24 3.04
C TYR A 259 22.11 1.30 2.03
N VAL A 260 23.33 0.82 2.31
CA VAL A 260 24.06 -0.04 1.36
C VAL A 260 23.41 -1.42 1.19
N LEU A 261 22.78 -1.97 2.24
CA LEU A 261 21.94 -3.17 2.14
C LEU A 261 20.78 -2.95 1.17
N GLY A 262 20.12 -1.79 1.25
CA GLY A 262 19.07 -1.37 0.32
C GLY A 262 19.55 -1.16 -1.12
N GLN A 263 20.83 -0.84 -1.32
CA GLN A 263 21.46 -0.77 -2.65
C GLN A 263 21.90 -2.15 -3.18
N GLY A 264 21.77 -3.23 -2.40
CA GLY A 264 22.12 -4.58 -2.81
C GLY A 264 23.45 -5.11 -2.25
N SER A 265 24.14 -4.35 -1.40
CA SER A 265 25.33 -4.85 -0.69
C SER A 265 24.97 -6.05 0.18
N ASN A 266 25.81 -7.08 0.16
CA ASN A 266 25.55 -8.33 0.87
C ASN A 266 26.80 -8.92 1.54
N GLU A 267 27.98 -8.37 1.29
CA GLU A 267 29.24 -8.77 1.89
C GLU A 267 29.91 -7.57 2.56
N PHE A 268 30.23 -7.72 3.85
CA PHE A 268 30.92 -6.71 4.65
C PHE A 268 32.30 -7.22 5.04
N VAL A 269 33.34 -6.46 4.70
CA VAL A 269 34.73 -6.79 5.01
C VAL A 269 35.31 -5.67 5.85
N GLU A 270 35.70 -5.96 7.09
CA GLU A 270 36.36 -4.98 7.97
C GLU A 270 37.86 -4.93 7.69
N ILE A 271 38.36 -3.72 7.48
CA ILE A 271 39.73 -3.40 7.09
C ILE A 271 40.38 -2.65 8.24
N GLY A 272 41.14 -3.37 9.06
CA GLY A 272 41.77 -2.83 10.26
C GLY A 272 41.79 -3.83 11.42
N PRO A 273 42.15 -3.37 12.63
CA PRO A 273 42.14 -4.20 13.81
C PRO A 273 40.70 -4.47 14.30
N GLY A 274 40.47 -5.67 14.83
CA GLY A 274 39.18 -6.04 15.42
C GLY A 274 38.17 -6.66 14.44
N LYS A 275 36.94 -6.83 14.92
CA LYS A 275 35.78 -7.37 14.16
C LYS A 275 34.47 -6.69 14.56
N THR A 276 34.56 -5.52 15.18
CA THR A 276 33.43 -4.89 15.86
C THR A 276 32.41 -4.38 14.86
N MET A 277 32.87 -3.74 13.78
CA MET A 277 31.98 -3.25 12.73
C MET A 277 31.30 -4.38 11.96
N THR A 278 32.02 -5.47 11.66
CA THR A 278 31.49 -6.65 10.99
C THR A 278 30.40 -7.30 11.84
N ARG A 279 30.59 -7.36 13.17
CA ARG A 279 29.56 -7.88 14.08
C ARG A 279 28.31 -7.01 14.06
N MET A 280 28.45 -5.69 14.12
CA MET A 280 27.33 -4.75 14.04
C MET A 280 26.64 -4.81 12.66
N ALA A 281 27.41 -4.85 11.57
CA ALA A 281 26.87 -5.01 10.23
C ALA A 281 26.14 -6.34 10.05
N THR A 282 26.62 -7.42 10.68
CA THR A 282 25.93 -8.72 10.68
C THR A 282 24.61 -8.64 11.46
N GLU A 283 24.59 -7.94 12.60
CA GLU A 283 23.36 -7.71 13.39
C GLU A 283 22.33 -6.91 12.58
N ILE A 284 22.76 -5.80 11.98
CA ILE A 284 21.92 -4.94 11.14
C ILE A 284 21.46 -5.68 9.89
N LYS A 285 22.33 -6.49 9.27
CA LYS A 285 21.96 -7.33 8.12
C LYS A 285 20.90 -8.34 8.51
N LYS A 286 21.00 -9.00 9.66
CA LYS A 286 19.95 -9.90 10.17
C LYS A 286 18.65 -9.16 10.42
N GLU A 287 18.73 -7.93 10.95
CA GLU A 287 17.56 -7.08 11.13
C GLU A 287 16.94 -6.70 9.79
N TYR A 288 17.71 -6.22 8.82
CA TYR A 288 17.28 -5.91 7.46
C TYR A 288 16.68 -7.12 6.76
N GLU A 289 17.33 -8.28 6.86
CA GLU A 289 16.79 -9.56 6.38
C GLU A 289 15.51 -9.91 7.12
N SER A 290 15.39 -9.65 8.42
CA SER A 290 14.13 -9.83 9.14
C SER A 290 13.06 -8.83 8.72
N ILE A 291 13.40 -7.60 8.33
CA ILE A 291 12.47 -6.60 7.80
C ILE A 291 12.01 -7.00 6.38
N LYS A 292 12.90 -7.60 5.59
CA LYS A 292 12.65 -8.07 4.22
C LYS A 292 11.99 -9.46 4.16
N ALA A 293 12.31 -10.33 5.11
CA ALA A 293 11.85 -11.72 5.23
C ALA A 293 10.70 -11.88 6.25
N ARG A 294 10.41 -10.85 7.04
CA ARG A 294 9.02 -10.52 7.32
C ARG A 294 8.41 -10.29 5.93
N PRO A 295 7.54 -11.17 5.40
CA PRO A 295 6.33 -10.56 4.87
C PRO A 295 5.92 -9.62 6.00
N GLU A 296 5.62 -8.35 5.73
CA GLU A 296 4.82 -7.63 6.72
C GLU A 296 3.85 -8.66 7.27
N LYS A 297 3.93 -8.92 8.58
CA LYS A 297 2.77 -9.53 9.20
C LYS A 297 1.78 -8.41 8.96
N ILE A 298 1.08 -8.49 7.83
CA ILE A 298 -0.09 -7.70 7.49
C ILE A 298 -0.92 -8.09 8.68
N VAL A 299 -0.87 -7.28 9.73
CA VAL A 299 -1.88 -7.36 10.77
C VAL A 299 -3.01 -6.75 10.01
N ASN A 300 -3.70 -7.56 9.21
CA ASN A 300 -4.76 -7.11 8.33
C ASN A 300 -5.88 -6.66 9.24
N CYS A 301 -5.72 -5.48 9.83
CA CYS A 301 -6.50 -4.93 10.93
C CYS A 301 -7.52 -3.93 10.39
N LEU A 302 -7.41 -3.60 9.09
CA LEU A 302 -8.39 -2.79 8.42
C LEU A 302 -9.72 -3.54 8.35
N GLY A 303 -10.76 -2.87 8.84
CA GLY A 303 -12.14 -3.34 8.80
C GLY A 303 -12.49 -4.40 9.84
N SER A 304 -13.71 -4.91 9.73
CA SER A 304 -14.31 -5.85 10.68
C SER A 304 -13.68 -7.25 10.58
N GLU A 305 -13.30 -7.79 11.73
CA GLU A 305 -12.86 -9.18 11.87
C GLU A 305 -14.02 -10.17 11.67
N GLU A 306 -15.23 -9.78 12.07
CA GLU A 306 -16.44 -10.55 11.82
C GLU A 306 -16.69 -10.70 10.32
N PHE A 307 -16.50 -9.64 9.52
CA PHE A 307 -16.61 -9.71 8.06
C PHE A 307 -15.64 -10.75 7.49
N LYS A 308 -14.36 -10.68 7.89
CA LYS A 308 -13.32 -11.61 7.44
C LYS A 308 -13.65 -13.05 7.79
N LYS A 309 -14.09 -13.27 9.03
CA LYS A 309 -14.51 -14.59 9.53
C LYS A 309 -15.72 -15.12 8.78
N ASP A 310 -16.74 -14.28 8.57
CA ASP A 310 -18.00 -14.67 7.97
C ASP A 310 -17.85 -15.08 6.50
N TYR A 311 -17.05 -14.34 5.73
CA TYR A 311 -16.81 -14.66 4.32
C TYR A 311 -15.60 -15.57 4.09
N ASP A 312 -14.89 -15.98 5.16
CA ASP A 312 -13.64 -16.74 5.10
C ASP A 312 -12.59 -16.08 4.18
N VAL A 313 -12.36 -14.79 4.41
CA VAL A 313 -11.44 -13.94 3.64
C VAL A 313 -10.37 -13.33 4.52
N ASP A 314 -9.23 -13.01 3.92
CA ASP A 314 -8.13 -12.39 4.65
C ASP A 314 -8.41 -10.90 4.86
N PHE A 315 -9.00 -10.21 3.89
CA PHE A 315 -9.21 -8.75 3.87
C PHE A 315 -10.68 -8.35 4.04
N ALA A 316 -10.95 -7.25 4.74
CA ALA A 316 -12.26 -6.59 4.73
C ALA A 316 -12.47 -5.80 3.41
N TYR A 317 -12.37 -6.52 2.30
CA TYR A 317 -12.34 -6.01 0.94
C TYR A 317 -13.12 -6.95 0.02
N ALA A 318 -13.94 -6.38 -0.86
CA ALA A 318 -14.63 -7.15 -1.89
C ALA A 318 -14.49 -6.52 -3.28
N VAL A 319 -14.55 -7.37 -4.30
CA VAL A 319 -14.70 -6.95 -5.70
C VAL A 319 -16.16 -7.05 -6.09
N GLY A 320 -16.78 -5.90 -6.36
CA GLY A 320 -18.19 -5.82 -6.76
C GLY A 320 -18.43 -6.41 -8.15
N GLY A 321 -19.63 -6.96 -8.37
CA GLY A 321 -20.02 -7.55 -9.63
C GLY A 321 -20.12 -6.51 -10.74
N MET A 322 -19.47 -6.80 -11.86
CA MET A 322 -19.49 -5.97 -13.06
C MET A 322 -20.30 -6.68 -14.14
N CYS A 323 -21.35 -6.02 -14.64
CA CYS A 323 -22.39 -6.58 -15.52
C CYS A 323 -21.87 -7.36 -16.75
N LYS A 324 -22.77 -8.17 -17.35
CA LYS A 324 -22.49 -9.00 -18.54
C LYS A 324 -21.27 -9.92 -18.38
N GLY A 325 -21.03 -10.42 -17.16
CA GLY A 325 -19.93 -11.34 -16.88
C GLY A 325 -18.54 -10.71 -16.91
N ILE A 326 -18.42 -9.37 -16.96
CA ILE A 326 -17.11 -8.69 -16.85
C ILE A 326 -16.38 -9.15 -15.60
N SER A 327 -17.10 -9.23 -14.47
CA SER A 327 -16.64 -10.03 -13.32
C SER A 327 -16.89 -11.51 -13.63
N SER A 328 -15.84 -12.15 -14.13
CA SER A 328 -15.87 -13.48 -14.74
C SER A 328 -15.67 -14.61 -13.72
N ALA A 329 -15.98 -15.85 -14.10
CA ALA A 329 -15.64 -17.02 -13.29
C ALA A 329 -14.13 -17.12 -12.99
N ALA A 330 -13.27 -16.72 -13.93
CA ALA A 330 -11.82 -16.69 -13.74
C ALA A 330 -11.40 -15.63 -12.69
N MET A 331 -12.05 -14.47 -12.67
CA MET A 331 -11.83 -13.44 -11.67
C MET A 331 -12.20 -13.93 -10.27
N ILE A 332 -13.39 -14.52 -10.13
CA ILE A 332 -13.85 -15.03 -8.83
C ILE A 332 -12.97 -16.17 -8.34
N LYS A 333 -12.54 -17.06 -9.25
CA LYS A 333 -11.55 -18.09 -8.91
C LYS A 333 -10.26 -17.50 -8.36
N LYS A 334 -9.68 -16.52 -9.06
CA LYS A 334 -8.42 -15.89 -8.65
C LYS A 334 -8.53 -15.24 -7.26
N LEU A 335 -9.66 -14.57 -7.00
CA LEU A 335 -9.96 -13.95 -5.71
C LEU A 335 -10.16 -14.99 -4.60
N ALA A 336 -10.96 -16.04 -4.86
CA ALA A 336 -11.22 -17.10 -3.90
C ALA A 336 -9.95 -17.90 -3.53
N ASP A 337 -9.10 -18.23 -4.51
CA ASP A 337 -7.79 -18.88 -4.27
C ASP A 337 -6.86 -17.99 -3.42
N SER A 338 -7.11 -16.68 -3.41
CA SER A 338 -6.41 -15.68 -2.60
C SER A 338 -7.18 -15.23 -1.35
N ARG A 339 -8.27 -15.91 -1.00
CA ARG A 339 -9.13 -15.58 0.15
C ARG A 339 -9.61 -14.13 0.14
N ILE A 340 -10.10 -13.66 -1.01
CA ILE A 340 -10.69 -12.33 -1.19
C ILE A 340 -12.11 -12.50 -1.72
N LEU A 341 -13.05 -11.70 -1.22
CA LEU A 341 -14.45 -11.77 -1.63
C LEU A 341 -14.63 -11.15 -3.02
N GLY A 342 -15.42 -11.80 -3.87
CA GLY A 342 -15.79 -11.26 -5.18
C GLY A 342 -17.13 -11.79 -5.65
N PHE A 343 -17.81 -11.03 -6.51
CA PHE A 343 -19.14 -11.36 -7.01
C PHE A 343 -19.19 -11.48 -8.53
N LEU A 344 -19.73 -12.58 -9.06
CA LEU A 344 -19.98 -12.79 -10.48
C LEU A 344 -20.95 -11.74 -11.03
N GLY A 345 -20.68 -11.18 -12.20
CA GLY A 345 -21.48 -10.12 -12.76
C GLY A 345 -22.66 -10.59 -13.60
N THR A 346 -23.79 -10.95 -12.98
CA THR A 346 -24.94 -11.50 -13.74
C THR A 346 -25.86 -10.43 -14.35
N TYR A 347 -25.72 -9.16 -13.95
CA TYR A 347 -26.59 -8.11 -14.47
C TYR A 347 -26.56 -8.03 -16.01
N LYS A 348 -27.75 -7.92 -16.62
CA LYS A 348 -28.02 -7.97 -18.07
C LYS A 348 -27.75 -9.30 -18.77
N LEU A 349 -27.41 -10.36 -18.06
CA LEU A 349 -27.42 -11.71 -18.64
C LEU A 349 -28.86 -12.24 -18.69
N GLN A 350 -29.17 -13.01 -19.73
CA GLN A 350 -30.35 -13.85 -19.73
C GLN A 350 -30.18 -14.98 -18.73
N LEU A 351 -31.29 -15.59 -18.28
CA LEU A 351 -31.25 -16.67 -17.29
C LEU A 351 -30.22 -17.75 -17.65
N HIS A 352 -30.27 -18.29 -18.87
CA HIS A 352 -29.36 -19.37 -19.29
C HIS A 352 -27.88 -18.97 -19.30
N GLU A 353 -27.55 -17.71 -19.65
CA GLU A 353 -26.18 -17.19 -19.62
C GLU A 353 -25.68 -17.06 -18.18
N ALA A 354 -26.54 -16.63 -17.26
CA ALA A 354 -26.23 -16.54 -15.84
C ALA A 354 -26.05 -17.93 -15.20
N GLU A 355 -26.91 -18.91 -15.56
CA GLU A 355 -26.78 -20.30 -15.13
C GLU A 355 -25.42 -20.88 -15.55
N GLU A 356 -25.02 -20.66 -16.81
CA GLU A 356 -23.74 -21.12 -17.33
C GLU A 356 -22.56 -20.48 -16.58
N LEU A 357 -22.60 -19.16 -16.36
CA LEU A 357 -21.55 -18.45 -15.63
C LEU A 357 -21.40 -18.94 -14.18
N ILE A 358 -22.53 -19.19 -13.50
CA ILE A 358 -22.55 -19.73 -12.13
C ILE A 358 -21.97 -21.16 -12.12
N ASP A 359 -22.39 -22.02 -13.05
CA ASP A 359 -21.91 -23.40 -13.13
C ASP A 359 -20.42 -23.47 -13.45
N GLN A 360 -19.91 -22.59 -14.33
CA GLN A 360 -18.48 -22.46 -14.60
C GLN A 360 -17.69 -22.12 -13.34
N ALA A 361 -18.18 -21.21 -12.49
CA ALA A 361 -17.52 -20.88 -11.23
C ALA A 361 -17.54 -22.07 -10.26
N LEU A 362 -18.70 -22.71 -10.09
CA LEU A 362 -18.89 -23.87 -9.21
C LEU A 362 -18.05 -25.09 -9.61
N ALA A 363 -17.74 -25.26 -10.89
CA ALA A 363 -16.87 -26.34 -11.36
C ALA A 363 -15.44 -26.28 -10.79
N SER A 364 -15.03 -25.13 -10.26
CA SER A 364 -13.64 -24.86 -9.86
C SER A 364 -13.46 -24.47 -8.39
N MET A 365 -14.56 -24.33 -7.64
CA MET A 365 -14.59 -23.77 -6.29
C MET A 365 -15.73 -24.35 -5.46
N GLU A 366 -15.58 -24.33 -4.13
CA GLU A 366 -16.67 -24.66 -3.22
C GLU A 366 -17.77 -23.58 -3.24
N HIS A 367 -19.03 -24.00 -3.12
CA HIS A 367 -20.21 -23.14 -3.24
C HIS A 367 -20.17 -21.89 -2.33
N HIS A 368 -19.63 -22.02 -1.11
CA HIS A 368 -19.56 -20.92 -0.15
C HIS A 368 -18.48 -19.87 -0.47
N ARG A 369 -17.58 -20.12 -1.44
CA ARG A 369 -16.57 -19.15 -1.91
C ARG A 369 -17.01 -18.39 -3.16
N VAL A 370 -18.16 -18.77 -3.75
CA VAL A 370 -18.72 -18.09 -4.91
C VAL A 370 -19.67 -17.00 -4.43
N GLY A 371 -19.41 -15.77 -4.85
CA GLY A 371 -20.35 -14.65 -4.74
C GLY A 371 -21.04 -14.41 -6.08
N VAL A 372 -22.33 -14.04 -6.05
CA VAL A 372 -23.09 -13.66 -7.25
C VAL A 372 -23.70 -12.28 -7.08
N ASN A 373 -23.44 -11.36 -8.01
CA ASN A 373 -24.16 -10.08 -8.06
C ASN A 373 -25.52 -10.29 -8.69
N VAL A 374 -26.56 -9.74 -8.06
CA VAL A 374 -27.92 -9.69 -8.54
C VAL A 374 -28.39 -8.24 -8.53
N THR A 375 -28.85 -7.77 -9.68
CA THR A 375 -29.33 -6.40 -9.83
C THR A 375 -30.81 -6.43 -10.19
N TYR A 376 -31.62 -5.64 -9.49
CA TYR A 376 -33.06 -5.59 -9.74
C TYR A 376 -33.34 -4.98 -11.12
N ASP A 377 -33.92 -5.78 -12.01
CA ASP A 377 -34.36 -5.33 -13.34
C ASP A 377 -35.89 -5.32 -13.42
N ALA A 378 -36.49 -4.14 -13.20
CA ALA A 378 -37.94 -3.94 -13.28
C ALA A 378 -38.51 -4.29 -14.67
N LEU A 379 -37.70 -4.20 -15.72
CA LEU A 379 -38.11 -4.40 -17.12
C LEU A 379 -37.97 -5.88 -17.54
N ASN A 380 -37.17 -6.66 -16.81
CA ASN A 380 -36.97 -8.08 -17.04
C ASN A 380 -37.05 -8.91 -15.74
N SER A 381 -38.17 -8.77 -15.04
CA SER A 381 -38.41 -9.46 -13.77
C SER A 381 -38.36 -10.99 -13.86
N LYS A 382 -38.61 -11.57 -15.04
CA LYS A 382 -38.59 -13.02 -15.24
C LYS A 382 -37.19 -13.60 -15.11
N ASP A 383 -36.21 -13.02 -15.80
CA ASP A 383 -34.82 -13.48 -15.72
C ASP A 383 -34.26 -13.23 -14.32
N HIS A 384 -34.56 -12.08 -13.72
CA HIS A 384 -34.21 -11.75 -12.33
C HIS A 384 -34.68 -12.83 -11.33
N ILE A 385 -35.97 -13.15 -11.34
CA ILE A 385 -36.55 -14.18 -10.47
C ILE A 385 -35.94 -15.55 -10.77
N GLY A 386 -35.77 -15.89 -12.05
CA GLY A 386 -35.15 -17.15 -12.45
C GLY A 386 -33.73 -17.32 -11.93
N ILE A 387 -32.91 -16.26 -11.99
CA ILE A 387 -31.54 -16.26 -11.49
C ILE A 387 -31.54 -16.46 -9.97
N MET A 388 -32.42 -15.78 -9.24
CA MET A 388 -32.55 -15.95 -7.78
C MET A 388 -32.95 -17.37 -7.39
N GLU A 389 -33.93 -17.98 -8.08
CA GLU A 389 -34.30 -19.38 -7.87
C GLU A 389 -33.13 -20.32 -8.16
N TYR A 390 -32.34 -20.02 -9.19
CA TYR A 390 -31.17 -20.81 -9.54
C TYR A 390 -30.05 -20.74 -8.49
N ILE A 391 -29.78 -19.55 -7.97
CA ILE A 391 -28.83 -19.29 -6.87
C ILE A 391 -29.22 -20.14 -5.64
N ILE A 392 -30.51 -20.11 -5.24
CA ILE A 392 -31.02 -20.92 -4.12
C ILE A 392 -30.86 -22.41 -4.41
N LYS A 393 -31.23 -22.85 -5.62
CA LYS A 393 -31.14 -24.27 -6.03
C LYS A 393 -29.70 -24.80 -5.97
N ARG A 394 -28.70 -23.94 -6.21
CA ARG A 394 -27.27 -24.30 -6.22
C ARG A 394 -26.56 -24.08 -4.86
N ASP A 395 -27.30 -23.75 -3.80
CA ASP A 395 -26.76 -23.44 -2.45
C ASP A 395 -25.64 -22.38 -2.49
N ILE A 396 -25.79 -21.36 -3.35
CA ILE A 396 -24.86 -20.23 -3.37
C ILE A 396 -25.12 -19.41 -2.11
N ARG A 397 -24.10 -19.23 -1.28
CA ARG A 397 -24.26 -18.64 0.06
C ARG A 397 -24.04 -17.14 0.12
N ASN A 398 -23.48 -16.53 -0.91
CA ASN A 398 -23.19 -15.10 -0.89
C ASN A 398 -23.74 -14.42 -2.15
N ILE A 399 -24.55 -13.38 -1.95
CA ILE A 399 -24.95 -12.49 -3.03
C ILE A 399 -24.60 -11.04 -2.72
N GLU A 400 -24.25 -10.29 -3.76
CA GLU A 400 -24.26 -8.83 -3.75
C GLU A 400 -25.56 -8.40 -4.41
N VAL A 401 -26.30 -7.47 -3.81
CA VAL A 401 -27.51 -6.90 -4.41
C VAL A 401 -27.31 -5.42 -4.71
N SER A 402 -27.58 -5.00 -5.94
CA SER A 402 -27.38 -3.63 -6.41
C SER A 402 -28.59 -3.06 -7.16
N ASP A 403 -28.72 -1.73 -7.18
CA ASP A 403 -29.82 -0.97 -7.81
C ASP A 403 -31.25 -1.37 -7.40
N TYR A 404 -31.41 -2.02 -6.26
CA TYR A 404 -32.72 -2.33 -5.68
C TYR A 404 -33.44 -1.03 -5.24
N ARG A 405 -34.71 -0.89 -5.65
CA ARG A 405 -35.60 0.22 -5.24
C ARG A 405 -36.66 -0.19 -4.23
N MET A 406 -36.88 -1.49 -4.10
CA MET A 406 -37.79 -2.11 -3.15
C MET A 406 -37.35 -3.54 -2.87
N ILE A 407 -37.66 -4.06 -1.69
CA ILE A 407 -37.48 -5.48 -1.38
C ILE A 407 -38.54 -6.28 -2.14
N ASP A 408 -38.15 -7.42 -2.71
CA ASP A 408 -39.05 -8.33 -3.44
C ASP A 408 -39.07 -9.73 -2.80
N LEU A 409 -40.03 -10.58 -3.21
CA LEU A 409 -40.21 -11.92 -2.63
C LEU A 409 -38.99 -12.84 -2.82
N SER A 410 -38.26 -12.72 -3.93
CA SER A 410 -37.13 -13.61 -4.25
C SER A 410 -35.94 -13.38 -3.32
N ILE A 411 -35.66 -12.13 -2.94
CA ILE A 411 -34.59 -11.80 -1.99
C ILE A 411 -34.99 -12.13 -0.55
N VAL A 412 -36.26 -11.95 -0.18
CA VAL A 412 -36.77 -12.40 1.14
C VAL A 412 -36.66 -13.92 1.25
N LYS A 413 -37.06 -14.65 0.21
CA LYS A 413 -36.92 -16.10 0.15
C LYS A 413 -35.48 -16.53 0.31
N TYR A 414 -34.55 -15.98 -0.49
CA TYR A 414 -33.12 -16.29 -0.39
C TYR A 414 -32.61 -16.08 1.04
N ARG A 415 -32.93 -14.94 1.66
CA ARG A 415 -32.45 -14.60 3.01
C ARG A 415 -32.92 -15.58 4.09
N LEU A 416 -34.18 -16.02 4.01
CA LEU A 416 -34.80 -16.85 5.04
C LEU A 416 -34.63 -18.36 4.80
N LYS A 417 -34.34 -18.76 3.57
CA LYS A 417 -34.26 -20.18 3.22
C LYS A 417 -33.10 -20.85 3.95
N ALA A 418 -33.35 -22.07 4.44
CA ALA A 418 -32.39 -22.95 5.10
C ALA A 418 -31.80 -22.42 6.41
N ILE A 419 -32.45 -21.46 7.10
CA ILE A 419 -32.00 -21.08 8.45
C ILE A 419 -32.23 -22.24 9.45
N TYR A 420 -31.33 -22.39 10.41
CA TYR A 420 -31.37 -23.46 11.40
C TYR A 420 -30.70 -23.02 12.71
N THR A 421 -30.93 -23.74 13.81
CA THR A 421 -30.12 -23.59 15.04
C THR A 421 -29.01 -24.63 15.06
N ASP A 422 -27.78 -24.20 15.36
CA ASP A 422 -26.67 -25.12 15.58
C ASP A 422 -26.77 -25.87 16.93
N LYS A 423 -25.71 -26.62 17.27
CA LYS A 423 -25.65 -27.45 18.48
C LYS A 423 -25.67 -26.62 19.78
N ASP A 424 -25.27 -25.35 19.71
CA ASP A 424 -25.23 -24.42 20.83
C ASP A 424 -26.52 -23.57 20.90
N SER A 425 -27.54 -23.93 20.13
CA SER A 425 -28.81 -23.20 19.99
C SER A 425 -28.64 -21.79 19.43
N THR A 426 -27.55 -21.54 18.70
CA THR A 426 -27.32 -20.27 17.99
C THR A 426 -28.01 -20.33 16.64
N LEU A 427 -28.76 -19.28 16.28
CA LEU A 427 -29.37 -19.19 14.96
C LEU A 427 -28.29 -18.98 13.89
N VAL A 428 -28.27 -19.84 12.89
CA VAL A 428 -27.39 -19.76 11.73
C VAL A 428 -28.21 -19.31 10.53
N ILE A 429 -27.68 -18.30 9.82
CA ILE A 429 -28.27 -17.73 8.61
C ILE A 429 -27.29 -18.00 7.45
N PRO A 430 -27.46 -19.09 6.69
CA PRO A 430 -26.44 -19.52 5.71
C PRO A 430 -26.30 -18.57 4.52
N HIS A 431 -27.41 -17.98 4.08
CA HIS A 431 -27.50 -17.14 2.90
C HIS A 431 -27.21 -15.68 3.25
N LYS A 432 -26.04 -15.20 2.85
CA LYS A 432 -25.54 -13.87 3.12
C LYS A 432 -25.84 -12.90 1.99
N ILE A 433 -26.16 -11.67 2.37
CA ILE A 433 -26.48 -10.57 1.45
C ILE A 433 -25.58 -9.37 1.78
N LEU A 434 -24.77 -8.98 0.81
CA LEU A 434 -24.12 -7.68 0.76
C LEU A 434 -24.99 -6.72 -0.07
N ALA A 435 -25.69 -5.82 0.59
CA ALA A 435 -26.61 -4.88 -0.04
C ALA A 435 -25.92 -3.56 -0.38
N LYS A 436 -25.72 -3.30 -1.67
CA LYS A 436 -25.14 -2.06 -2.17
C LYS A 436 -26.25 -1.05 -2.49
N VAL A 437 -26.26 0.05 -1.74
CA VAL A 437 -27.34 1.05 -1.77
C VAL A 437 -26.81 2.47 -1.94
N SER A 438 -27.59 3.30 -2.62
CA SER A 438 -27.30 4.73 -2.85
C SER A 438 -28.28 5.67 -2.13
N SER A 439 -29.25 5.13 -1.38
CA SER A 439 -30.23 5.92 -0.63
C SER A 439 -30.40 5.39 0.80
N ARG A 440 -30.70 6.31 1.72
CA ARG A 440 -31.02 5.98 3.12
C ARG A 440 -32.27 5.12 3.23
N GLU A 441 -33.30 5.36 2.43
CA GLU A 441 -34.54 4.57 2.47
C GLU A 441 -34.26 3.08 2.21
N MET A 442 -33.44 2.77 1.20
CA MET A 442 -33.06 1.38 0.93
C MET A 442 -32.15 0.81 2.00
N ALA A 443 -31.24 1.62 2.56
CA ALA A 443 -30.43 1.22 3.70
C ALA A 443 -31.31 0.79 4.90
N GLU A 444 -32.34 1.57 5.23
CA GLU A 444 -33.29 1.24 6.31
C GLU A 444 -34.03 -0.08 6.03
N LYS A 445 -34.47 -0.31 4.79
CA LYS A 445 -35.16 -1.56 4.41
C LYS A 445 -34.25 -2.78 4.52
N PHE A 446 -33.00 -2.69 4.09
CA PHE A 446 -32.04 -3.80 4.16
C PHE A 446 -31.53 -4.07 5.58
N CYS A 447 -31.45 -3.04 6.43
CA CYS A 447 -31.12 -3.20 7.85
C CYS A 447 -32.30 -3.66 8.71
N SER A 448 -33.53 -3.64 8.18
CA SER A 448 -34.73 -4.12 8.86
C SER A 448 -35.02 -5.60 8.56
N PRO A 449 -35.87 -6.27 9.35
CA PRO A 449 -36.43 -7.57 8.99
C PRO A 449 -37.22 -7.55 7.69
N ALA A 450 -37.42 -8.74 7.13
CA ALA A 450 -38.34 -8.94 6.01
C ALA A 450 -39.74 -8.41 6.35
N PRO A 451 -40.45 -7.75 5.42
CA PRO A 451 -41.83 -7.35 5.63
C PRO A 451 -42.72 -8.55 5.94
N GLU A 452 -43.49 -8.48 7.03
CA GLU A 452 -44.33 -9.58 7.53
C GLU A 452 -45.28 -10.13 6.45
N GLU A 453 -45.87 -9.25 5.63
CA GLU A 453 -46.74 -9.64 4.52
C GLU A 453 -46.00 -10.54 3.50
N MET A 454 -44.75 -10.22 3.17
CA MET A 454 -43.93 -11.03 2.25
C MET A 454 -43.57 -12.39 2.87
N VAL A 455 -43.26 -12.42 4.16
CA VAL A 455 -42.99 -13.67 4.90
C VAL A 455 -44.23 -14.57 4.89
N GLN A 456 -45.41 -13.99 5.14
CA GLN A 456 -46.68 -14.71 5.12
C GLN A 456 -47.02 -15.26 3.74
N ILE A 457 -46.80 -14.48 2.67
CA ILE A 457 -46.98 -14.95 1.29
C ILE A 457 -46.08 -16.17 1.01
N LEU A 458 -44.79 -16.10 1.35
CA LEU A 458 -43.85 -17.20 1.13
C LEU A 458 -44.22 -18.44 1.96
N TYR A 459 -44.65 -18.25 3.21
CA TYR A 459 -45.07 -19.34 4.07
C TYR A 459 -46.34 -20.03 3.55
N GLN A 460 -47.37 -19.26 3.17
CA GLN A 460 -48.61 -19.79 2.60
C GLN A 460 -48.38 -20.55 1.29
N ASN A 461 -47.38 -20.12 0.51
CA ASN A 461 -46.97 -20.79 -0.72
C ASN A 461 -46.07 -22.02 -0.48
N ASN A 462 -45.75 -22.37 0.78
CA ASN A 462 -44.80 -23.43 1.16
C ASN A 462 -43.38 -23.20 0.62
N GLU A 463 -43.00 -21.96 0.35
CA GLU A 463 -41.66 -21.60 -0.11
C GLU A 463 -40.67 -21.48 1.05
N ILE A 464 -41.18 -21.21 2.25
CA ILE A 464 -40.44 -21.25 3.52
C ILE A 464 -41.20 -22.09 4.57
N THR A 465 -40.48 -22.62 5.55
CA THR A 465 -41.02 -23.42 6.66
C THR A 465 -41.58 -22.53 7.78
N GLU A 466 -42.34 -23.13 8.70
CA GLU A 466 -42.83 -22.43 9.90
C GLU A 466 -41.67 -21.89 10.76
N PHE A 467 -40.58 -22.65 10.87
CA PHE A 467 -39.37 -22.22 11.58
C PHE A 467 -38.75 -20.99 10.90
N GLU A 468 -38.57 -21.03 9.58
CA GLU A 468 -38.04 -19.92 8.79
C GLU A 468 -38.90 -18.65 8.95
N ALA A 469 -40.23 -18.79 8.85
CA ALA A 469 -41.16 -17.68 9.02
C ALA A 469 -41.16 -17.09 10.44
N LYS A 470 -41.12 -17.95 11.48
CA LYS A 470 -41.12 -17.53 12.89
C LYS A 470 -39.91 -16.66 13.25
N TYR A 471 -38.74 -16.99 12.72
CA TYR A 471 -37.49 -16.29 13.04
C TYR A 471 -37.21 -15.09 12.11
N ALA A 472 -37.95 -14.95 11.00
CA ALA A 472 -37.76 -13.88 10.02
C ALA A 472 -37.73 -12.46 10.63
N LYS A 473 -38.57 -12.20 11.65
CA LYS A 473 -38.68 -10.89 12.31
C LYS A 473 -37.44 -10.47 13.12
N TYR A 474 -36.50 -11.38 13.35
CA TYR A 474 -35.25 -11.13 14.08
C TYR A 474 -34.01 -11.12 13.17
N ILE A 475 -34.20 -11.33 11.87
CA ILE A 475 -33.12 -11.44 10.89
C ILE A 475 -33.13 -10.18 10.03
N PRO A 476 -32.06 -9.37 10.00
CA PRO A 476 -31.97 -8.28 9.03
C PRO A 476 -31.94 -8.83 7.61
N MET A 477 -32.49 -8.08 6.66
CA MET A 477 -32.46 -8.41 5.24
C MET A 477 -31.04 -8.44 4.64
N CYS A 478 -30.03 -7.89 5.31
CA CYS A 478 -28.63 -8.01 4.92
C CYS A 478 -27.69 -8.29 6.11
N ASP A 479 -26.52 -8.84 5.83
CA ASP A 479 -25.40 -8.94 6.78
C ASP A 479 -24.51 -7.71 6.67
N ASP A 480 -24.39 -7.20 5.45
CA ASP A 480 -23.42 -6.19 5.07
C ASP A 480 -24.11 -5.16 4.17
N LEU A 481 -24.14 -3.91 4.63
CA LEU A 481 -24.67 -2.79 3.87
C LEU A 481 -23.50 -2.00 3.29
N CYS A 482 -23.40 -1.92 1.97
CA CYS A 482 -22.39 -1.14 1.29
C CYS A 482 -23.00 0.17 0.76
N ILE A 483 -22.47 1.30 1.21
CA ILE A 483 -22.88 2.60 0.69
C ILE A 483 -22.14 2.88 -0.60
N GLU A 484 -22.86 3.02 -1.69
CA GLU A 484 -22.30 3.45 -2.98
C GLU A 484 -22.52 4.95 -3.16
N TYR A 485 -21.43 5.71 -3.11
CA TYR A 485 -21.50 7.16 -3.10
C TYR A 485 -21.17 7.77 -4.46
N HIS A 486 -22.19 8.30 -5.14
CA HIS A 486 -22.06 9.10 -6.37
C HIS A 486 -22.70 10.50 -6.25
N MET A 487 -23.21 10.88 -5.07
CA MET A 487 -24.03 12.07 -4.93
C MET A 487 -23.22 13.37 -4.96
N GLN A 488 -23.59 14.26 -5.88
CA GLN A 488 -23.12 15.64 -5.93
C GLN A 488 -23.73 16.42 -4.75
N GLY A 489 -22.93 16.72 -3.72
CA GLY A 489 -23.22 17.83 -2.80
C GLY A 489 -23.34 17.52 -1.30
N GLN A 490 -23.36 16.26 -0.87
CA GLN A 490 -23.08 15.92 0.54
C GLN A 490 -21.62 15.46 0.66
N SER A 491 -20.97 15.71 1.79
CA SER A 491 -19.66 15.13 2.03
C SER A 491 -19.85 13.66 2.39
N ALA A 492 -19.10 12.75 1.75
CA ALA A 492 -19.00 11.37 2.23
C ALA A 492 -18.63 11.33 3.73
N LEU A 493 -17.87 12.34 4.19
CA LEU A 493 -17.58 12.63 5.61
C LEU A 493 -18.90 12.74 6.41
N GLY A 494 -19.13 11.73 7.26
CA GLY A 494 -20.28 11.66 8.19
C GLY A 494 -21.42 10.75 7.73
N TYR A 495 -21.53 10.42 6.44
CA TYR A 495 -22.64 9.60 5.96
C TYR A 495 -22.53 8.14 6.42
N ILE A 496 -21.32 7.55 6.39
CA ILE A 496 -21.07 6.19 6.92
C ILE A 496 -21.51 6.10 8.39
N GLN A 497 -21.11 7.07 9.23
CA GLN A 497 -21.47 7.11 10.65
C GLN A 497 -22.99 7.23 10.86
N THR A 498 -23.66 8.06 10.05
CA THR A 498 -25.12 8.19 10.10
C THR A 498 -25.83 6.87 9.81
N ILE A 499 -25.34 6.12 8.82
CA ILE A 499 -25.90 4.83 8.45
C ILE A 499 -25.56 3.74 9.47
N LYS A 500 -24.37 3.76 10.09
CA LYS A 500 -24.03 2.87 11.22
C LYS A 500 -24.95 3.07 12.41
N GLU A 501 -25.19 4.32 12.78
CA GLU A 501 -26.12 4.63 13.88
C GLU A 501 -27.55 4.19 13.55
N MET A 502 -28.01 4.42 12.31
CA MET A 502 -29.29 3.91 11.84
C MET A 502 -29.37 2.37 11.91
N SER A 503 -28.32 1.65 11.48
CA SER A 503 -28.23 0.19 11.58
C SER A 503 -28.34 -0.27 13.04
N ARG A 504 -27.61 0.38 13.95
CA ARG A 504 -27.64 0.10 15.40
C ARG A 504 -29.03 0.32 16.01
N LEU A 505 -29.71 1.42 15.67
CA LEU A 505 -31.05 1.70 16.17
C LEU A 505 -32.08 0.66 15.68
N LEU A 506 -31.94 0.17 14.44
CA LEU A 506 -32.80 -0.89 13.90
C LEU A 506 -32.50 -2.25 14.57
N TYR A 507 -31.22 -2.56 14.78
CA TYR A 507 -30.76 -3.71 15.55
C TYR A 507 -31.43 -3.78 16.93
N GLU A 508 -31.42 -2.67 17.68
CA GLU A 508 -32.05 -2.57 18.99
C GLU A 508 -33.58 -2.60 18.92
N LYS A 509 -34.18 -1.88 17.96
CA LYS A 509 -35.64 -1.79 17.80
C LYS A 509 -36.28 -3.14 17.53
N TYR A 510 -35.63 -3.98 16.72
CA TYR A 510 -36.19 -5.26 16.27
C TYR A 510 -35.59 -6.48 16.98
N ASP A 511 -34.70 -6.27 17.96
CA ASP A 511 -33.99 -7.34 18.68
C ASP A 511 -33.32 -8.33 17.71
N LEU A 512 -32.57 -7.76 16.76
CA LEU A 512 -31.99 -8.54 15.66
C LEU A 512 -30.86 -9.46 16.17
N TYR A 513 -30.67 -10.60 15.51
CA TYR A 513 -29.57 -11.51 15.82
C TYR A 513 -28.17 -10.93 15.54
N GLN A 514 -28.09 -10.02 14.59
CA GLN A 514 -26.84 -9.37 14.20
C GLN A 514 -27.13 -7.94 13.73
N CYS A 515 -26.20 -7.04 14.02
CA CYS A 515 -26.22 -5.69 13.50
C CYS A 515 -25.52 -5.69 12.14
N PRO A 516 -26.18 -5.29 11.03
CA PRO A 516 -25.53 -5.22 9.73
C PRO A 516 -24.32 -4.30 9.76
N ARG A 517 -23.20 -4.80 9.23
CA ARG A 517 -21.95 -4.04 9.07
C ARG A 517 -22.10 -3.03 7.94
N VAL A 518 -21.40 -1.90 8.02
CA VAL A 518 -21.51 -0.82 7.04
C VAL A 518 -20.18 -0.59 6.33
N GLY A 519 -20.14 -0.91 5.04
CA GLY A 519 -19.00 -0.70 4.17
C GLY A 519 -19.18 0.47 3.21
N PHE A 520 -18.15 0.70 2.39
CA PHE A 520 -18.11 1.82 1.45
C PHE A 520 -17.64 1.40 0.05
N ALA A 521 -18.30 1.96 -0.97
CA ALA A 521 -17.96 1.83 -2.38
C ALA A 521 -18.00 3.19 -3.08
N GLY A 522 -17.18 3.31 -4.13
CA GLY A 522 -17.14 4.48 -5.00
C GLY A 522 -15.88 5.32 -4.80
N GLY A 523 -15.15 5.56 -5.89
CA GLY A 523 -13.95 6.42 -5.87
C GLY A 523 -12.71 5.81 -5.20
N ILE A 524 -12.71 4.51 -4.89
CA ILE A 524 -11.57 3.80 -4.29
C ILE A 524 -10.64 3.30 -5.39
N GLY A 525 -9.59 4.08 -5.68
CA GLY A 525 -8.60 3.74 -6.71
C GLY A 525 -7.16 3.59 -6.22
N ASN A 526 -6.85 4.03 -5.00
CA ASN A 526 -5.51 4.03 -4.45
C ASN A 526 -5.50 3.72 -2.93
N PRO A 527 -4.32 3.47 -2.34
CA PRO A 527 -4.18 3.21 -0.91
C PRO A 527 -4.70 4.32 0.01
N GLN A 528 -4.61 5.58 -0.39
CA GLN A 528 -5.08 6.70 0.43
C GLN A 528 -6.60 6.67 0.60
N MET A 529 -7.35 6.29 -0.46
CA MET A 529 -8.79 6.12 -0.38
C MET A 529 -9.21 4.93 0.48
N ILE A 530 -8.40 3.86 0.53
CA ILE A 530 -8.58 2.77 1.50
C ILE A 530 -8.45 3.30 2.93
N ALA A 531 -7.34 3.99 3.23
CA ALA A 531 -7.08 4.54 4.56
C ALA A 531 -8.21 5.49 5.02
N VAL A 532 -8.65 6.40 4.14
CA VAL A 532 -9.76 7.33 4.42
C VAL A 532 -11.07 6.60 4.68
N SER A 533 -11.39 5.55 3.92
CA SER A 533 -12.63 4.78 4.10
C SER A 533 -12.70 4.14 5.48
N PHE A 534 -11.60 3.50 5.92
CA PHE A 534 -11.53 2.89 7.25
C PHE A 534 -11.44 3.92 8.38
N LEU A 535 -10.73 5.04 8.18
CA LEU A 535 -10.71 6.15 9.13
C LEU A 535 -12.11 6.73 9.37
N MET A 536 -12.97 6.71 8.34
CA MET A 536 -14.37 7.13 8.43
C MET A 536 -15.28 6.08 9.06
N GLY A 537 -14.75 4.92 9.45
CA GLY A 537 -15.43 3.84 10.16
C GLY A 537 -16.13 2.83 9.27
N ALA A 538 -15.72 2.70 8.00
CA ALA A 538 -16.18 1.59 7.16
C ALA A 538 -15.73 0.24 7.76
N ASP A 539 -16.64 -0.73 7.81
CA ASP A 539 -16.32 -2.09 8.26
C ASP A 539 -15.67 -2.92 7.15
N PHE A 540 -15.89 -2.56 5.90
CA PHE A 540 -15.26 -3.14 4.71
C PHE A 540 -15.33 -2.16 3.53
N VAL A 541 -14.59 -2.44 2.46
CA VAL A 541 -14.62 -1.63 1.22
C VAL A 541 -14.91 -2.49 -0.01
N VAL A 542 -15.50 -1.87 -1.03
CA VAL A 542 -15.79 -2.54 -2.31
C VAL A 542 -15.23 -1.74 -3.48
N THR A 543 -14.51 -2.42 -4.37
CA THR A 543 -13.95 -1.82 -5.60
C THR A 543 -14.61 -2.39 -6.86
N GLY A 544 -14.65 -1.57 -7.92
CA GLY A 544 -15.23 -1.94 -9.21
C GLY A 544 -14.33 -1.53 -10.38
N SER A 545 -14.29 -0.22 -10.69
CA SER A 545 -13.64 0.29 -11.91
C SER A 545 -12.18 -0.13 -12.10
N ILE A 546 -11.41 -0.27 -11.02
CA ILE A 546 -10.00 -0.71 -11.11
C ILE A 546 -9.89 -2.17 -11.56
N ASN A 547 -10.84 -3.02 -11.18
CA ASN A 547 -10.84 -4.44 -11.47
C ASN A 547 -11.24 -4.73 -12.91
N GLN A 548 -11.96 -3.81 -13.57
CA GLN A 548 -12.27 -3.93 -15.00
C GLN A 548 -11.00 -3.92 -15.88
N CYS A 549 -9.94 -3.24 -15.41
CA CYS A 549 -8.63 -3.18 -16.07
C CYS A 549 -7.68 -4.23 -15.48
N SER A 550 -8.16 -5.48 -15.34
CA SER A 550 -7.35 -6.63 -14.90
C SER A 550 -7.29 -7.71 -15.97
N VAL A 551 -6.36 -8.64 -15.83
CA VAL A 551 -6.22 -9.79 -16.74
C VAL A 551 -7.50 -10.62 -16.75
N GLU A 552 -8.08 -10.88 -15.58
CA GLU A 552 -9.22 -11.78 -15.38
C GLU A 552 -10.56 -11.19 -15.84
N ALA A 553 -10.68 -9.86 -15.95
CA ALA A 553 -11.93 -9.23 -16.36
C ALA A 553 -12.31 -9.66 -17.80
N ALA A 554 -13.55 -10.12 -18.00
CA ALA A 554 -14.05 -10.50 -19.32
C ALA A 554 -14.52 -9.26 -20.10
N THR A 555 -13.57 -8.43 -20.51
CA THR A 555 -13.78 -7.31 -21.43
C THR A 555 -12.66 -7.27 -22.46
N SER A 556 -12.89 -6.62 -23.60
CA SER A 556 -11.93 -6.64 -24.71
C SER A 556 -10.59 -6.01 -24.33
N ASN A 557 -9.51 -6.52 -24.92
CA ASN A 557 -8.16 -5.97 -24.74
C ASN A 557 -8.10 -4.48 -25.11
N ILE A 558 -8.88 -4.05 -26.12
CA ILE A 558 -8.97 -2.65 -26.54
C ILE A 558 -9.54 -1.78 -25.40
N VAL A 559 -10.56 -2.27 -24.68
CA VAL A 559 -11.10 -1.57 -23.52
C VAL A 559 -10.06 -1.50 -22.41
N LYS A 560 -9.32 -2.59 -22.13
CA LYS A 560 -8.26 -2.60 -21.11
C LYS A 560 -7.11 -1.66 -21.46
N ASP A 561 -6.67 -1.62 -22.73
CA ASP A 561 -5.68 -0.68 -23.26
C ASP A 561 -6.13 0.77 -23.09
N ASN A 562 -7.41 1.06 -23.34
CA ASN A 562 -7.96 2.39 -23.09
C ASN A 562 -7.94 2.73 -21.60
N LEU A 563 -8.48 1.85 -20.74
CA LEU A 563 -8.63 2.06 -19.30
C LEU A 563 -7.29 2.37 -18.59
N GLN A 564 -6.19 1.72 -18.99
CA GLN A 564 -4.87 1.95 -18.37
C GLN A 564 -4.26 3.32 -18.70
N SER A 565 -4.77 4.02 -19.72
CA SER A 565 -4.21 5.27 -20.25
C SER A 565 -5.10 6.49 -20.00
N LEU A 566 -6.11 6.35 -19.14
CA LEU A 566 -7.09 7.41 -18.86
C LEU A 566 -6.54 8.43 -17.86
N ASP A 567 -6.91 9.69 -18.10
CA ASP A 567 -6.68 10.85 -17.25
C ASP A 567 -8.00 11.39 -16.67
N GLU A 568 -7.92 12.31 -15.71
CA GLU A 568 -9.09 12.85 -14.97
C GLU A 568 -10.12 13.53 -15.89
N THR A 569 -9.66 14.08 -17.01
CA THR A 569 -10.52 14.78 -17.96
C THR A 569 -11.28 13.85 -18.89
N ASP A 570 -11.04 12.53 -18.86
CA ASP A 570 -11.55 11.55 -19.83
C ASP A 570 -12.92 10.96 -19.49
N PHE A 571 -13.59 11.48 -18.45
CA PHE A 571 -14.91 11.03 -18.01
C PHE A 571 -16.00 12.06 -18.27
N THR A 572 -17.22 11.57 -18.42
CA THR A 572 -18.43 12.38 -18.49
C THR A 572 -19.66 11.54 -18.13
N TYR A 573 -20.80 12.17 -17.90
CA TYR A 573 -22.06 11.47 -17.66
C TYR A 573 -22.87 11.41 -18.95
N ALA A 574 -23.32 10.21 -19.31
CA ALA A 574 -24.17 10.00 -20.48
C ALA A 574 -25.34 9.07 -20.17
N ALA A 575 -26.41 9.24 -20.93
CA ALA A 575 -27.55 8.33 -20.89
C ALA A 575 -27.10 6.89 -21.15
N VAL A 576 -27.70 5.93 -20.44
CA VAL A 576 -27.50 4.50 -20.62
C VAL A 576 -28.84 3.83 -20.91
N SER A 577 -28.84 2.59 -21.37
CA SER A 577 -30.09 1.85 -21.64
C SER A 577 -30.91 1.58 -20.37
N ASP A 578 -30.24 1.46 -19.22
CA ASP A 578 -30.87 1.22 -17.92
C ASP A 578 -31.67 2.45 -17.52
N LEU A 579 -32.99 2.30 -17.40
CA LEU A 579 -33.88 3.38 -16.96
C LEU A 579 -33.72 4.66 -17.79
N PHE A 580 -33.41 4.49 -19.08
CA PHE A 580 -33.21 5.57 -20.04
C PHE A 580 -34.34 6.60 -20.01
N GLU A 581 -35.57 6.13 -19.92
CA GLU A 581 -36.79 6.93 -19.93
C GLU A 581 -36.89 7.88 -18.73
N PHE A 582 -36.20 7.56 -17.63
CA PHE A 582 -36.14 8.36 -16.40
C PHE A 582 -34.92 9.29 -16.35
N GLY A 583 -34.10 9.31 -17.40
CA GLY A 583 -32.93 10.17 -17.49
C GLY A 583 -31.74 9.72 -16.67
N GLU A 584 -31.68 8.44 -16.34
CA GLU A 584 -30.54 7.84 -15.66
C GLU A 584 -29.25 8.03 -16.47
N LYS A 585 -28.17 8.43 -15.81
CA LYS A 585 -26.86 8.64 -16.43
C LYS A 585 -25.77 7.97 -15.62
N LYS A 586 -24.84 7.33 -16.31
CA LYS A 586 -23.64 6.73 -15.70
C LYS A 586 -22.40 7.48 -16.15
N SER A 587 -21.35 7.40 -15.33
CA SER A 587 -20.01 7.85 -15.70
C SER A 587 -19.44 6.94 -16.79
N ILE A 588 -19.05 7.53 -17.91
CA ILE A 588 -18.51 6.82 -19.08
C ILE A 588 -17.21 7.46 -19.57
N VAL A 589 -16.36 6.65 -20.19
CA VAL A 589 -15.11 7.09 -20.83
C VAL A 589 -15.43 7.78 -22.16
N LYS A 590 -15.04 9.05 -22.31
CA LYS A 590 -15.17 9.79 -23.58
C LYS A 590 -13.92 9.73 -24.47
N LYS A 591 -12.75 9.36 -23.94
CA LYS A 591 -11.52 9.24 -24.73
C LYS A 591 -11.69 8.18 -25.82
N GLY A 592 -11.51 8.57 -27.07
CA GLY A 592 -11.60 7.65 -28.22
C GLY A 592 -13.03 7.20 -28.58
N SER A 593 -14.08 7.75 -27.98
CA SER A 593 -15.48 7.38 -28.24
C SER A 593 -16.40 8.60 -28.31
N LEU A 594 -17.30 8.61 -29.30
CA LEU A 594 -18.38 9.59 -29.45
C LEU A 594 -19.68 9.15 -28.74
N TYR A 595 -19.66 8.05 -27.98
CA TYR A 595 -20.84 7.51 -27.29
C TYR A 595 -21.59 8.59 -26.49
N HIS A 596 -20.91 9.33 -25.60
CA HIS A 596 -21.55 10.35 -24.76
C HIS A 596 -22.32 11.42 -25.56
N ILE A 597 -21.75 11.89 -26.67
CA ILE A 597 -22.40 12.90 -27.53
C ILE A 597 -23.65 12.29 -28.16
N ARG A 598 -23.52 11.09 -28.71
CA ARG A 598 -24.61 10.39 -29.42
C ARG A 598 -25.73 10.00 -28.46
N ALA A 599 -25.40 9.41 -27.32
CA ALA A 599 -26.35 8.98 -26.29
C ALA A 599 -27.12 10.17 -25.69
N ASN A 600 -26.44 11.26 -25.34
CA ASN A 600 -27.10 12.45 -24.83
C ASN A 600 -27.98 13.13 -25.90
N ARG A 601 -27.53 13.14 -27.17
CA ARG A 601 -28.37 13.63 -28.27
C ARG A 601 -29.62 12.78 -28.49
N LEU A 602 -29.50 11.46 -28.38
CA LEU A 602 -30.65 10.55 -28.47
C LEU A 602 -31.62 10.78 -27.30
N TYR A 603 -31.11 11.07 -26.10
CA TYR A 603 -31.95 11.45 -24.96
C TYR A 603 -32.66 12.80 -25.15
N GLU A 604 -31.99 13.81 -25.72
CA GLU A 604 -32.63 15.08 -26.11
C GLU A 604 -33.76 14.86 -27.12
N VAL A 605 -33.51 14.04 -28.15
CA VAL A 605 -34.51 13.68 -29.17
C VAL A 605 -35.68 12.95 -28.52
N TYR A 606 -35.39 11.96 -27.66
CA TYR A 606 -36.41 11.26 -26.90
C TYR A 606 -37.29 12.23 -26.11
N ASN A 607 -36.72 13.20 -25.41
CA ASN A 607 -37.51 14.16 -24.63
C ASN A 607 -38.32 15.13 -25.49
N ARG A 608 -37.82 15.50 -26.66
CA ARG A 608 -38.43 16.51 -27.52
C ARG A 608 -39.61 16.02 -28.35
N TYR A 609 -39.61 14.76 -28.80
CA TYR A 609 -40.61 14.23 -29.74
C TYR A 609 -41.40 13.08 -29.12
N ASN A 610 -42.67 12.86 -29.49
CA ASN A 610 -43.50 11.80 -28.89
C ASN A 610 -43.43 10.46 -29.63
N SER A 611 -42.90 10.45 -30.85
CA SER A 611 -42.77 9.28 -31.70
C SER A 611 -41.55 9.41 -32.62
N VAL A 612 -41.10 8.29 -33.22
CA VAL A 612 -40.00 8.33 -34.21
C VAL A 612 -40.44 8.99 -35.52
N GLU A 613 -41.74 8.97 -35.80
CA GLU A 613 -42.36 9.57 -36.97
C GLU A 613 -42.43 11.12 -36.89
N GLU A 614 -42.40 11.69 -35.68
CA GLU A 614 -42.37 13.15 -35.45
C GLU A 614 -40.97 13.77 -35.55
N ILE A 615 -39.92 12.95 -35.65
CA ILE A 615 -38.54 13.44 -35.71
C ILE A 615 -38.30 14.10 -37.09
N PRO A 616 -37.82 15.36 -37.15
CA PRO A 616 -37.49 16.03 -38.40
C PRO A 616 -36.55 15.20 -39.28
N ALA A 617 -36.79 15.20 -40.60
CA ALA A 617 -36.10 14.31 -41.54
C ALA A 617 -34.57 14.47 -41.53
N ASP A 618 -34.06 15.69 -41.35
CA ASP A 618 -32.64 15.97 -41.21
C ASP A 618 -32.02 15.30 -39.97
N ILE A 619 -32.71 15.37 -38.83
CA ILE A 619 -32.30 14.71 -37.58
C ILE A 619 -32.44 13.19 -37.68
N LYS A 620 -33.55 12.70 -38.24
CA LYS A 620 -33.81 11.26 -38.44
C LYS A 620 -32.72 10.64 -39.32
N ASN A 621 -32.47 11.23 -40.50
CA ASN A 621 -31.45 10.73 -41.44
C ASN A 621 -30.06 10.75 -40.82
N LEU A 622 -29.69 11.80 -40.08
CA LEU A 622 -28.42 11.86 -39.36
C LEU A 622 -28.26 10.68 -38.38
N ILE A 623 -29.30 10.39 -37.60
CA ILE A 623 -29.27 9.32 -36.59
C ILE A 623 -29.20 7.95 -37.28
N GLU A 624 -30.05 7.70 -38.27
CA GLU A 624 -30.09 6.42 -39.00
C GLU A 624 -28.78 6.14 -39.73
N GLU A 625 -28.18 7.14 -40.38
CA GLU A 625 -26.93 6.95 -41.14
C GLU A 625 -25.68 6.94 -40.25
N LYS A 626 -25.56 7.87 -39.29
CA LYS A 626 -24.32 8.06 -38.53
C LYS A 626 -24.26 7.26 -37.24
N TYR A 627 -25.40 6.98 -36.61
CA TYR A 627 -25.44 6.33 -35.30
C TYR A 627 -25.76 4.85 -35.48
N PHE A 628 -26.94 4.55 -36.03
CA PHE A 628 -27.44 3.18 -36.14
C PHE A 628 -26.93 2.42 -37.37
N GLN A 629 -26.60 3.13 -38.45
CA GLN A 629 -26.31 2.56 -39.77
C GLN A 629 -27.45 1.65 -40.29
N LYS A 630 -28.68 1.93 -39.84
CA LYS A 630 -29.93 1.21 -40.13
C LYS A 630 -31.11 2.17 -39.94
N SER A 631 -32.21 1.94 -40.67
CA SER A 631 -33.44 2.70 -40.47
C SER A 631 -34.15 2.28 -39.17
N PHE A 632 -34.92 3.20 -38.58
CA PHE A 632 -35.73 2.94 -37.40
C PHE A 632 -36.76 1.81 -37.62
N GLU A 633 -37.32 1.70 -38.82
CA GLU A 633 -38.25 0.62 -39.16
C GLU A 633 -37.56 -0.75 -39.12
N THR A 634 -36.33 -0.82 -39.65
CA THR A 634 -35.54 -2.07 -39.64
C THR A 634 -35.16 -2.46 -38.22
N ILE A 635 -34.67 -1.51 -37.42
CA ILE A 635 -34.29 -1.75 -36.01
C ILE A 635 -35.50 -2.21 -35.21
N TYR A 636 -36.65 -1.55 -35.39
CA TYR A 636 -37.87 -1.94 -34.72
C TYR A 636 -38.30 -3.36 -35.09
N SER A 637 -38.18 -3.74 -36.37
CA SER A 637 -38.46 -5.12 -36.81
C SER A 637 -37.54 -6.13 -36.11
N ASP A 638 -36.23 -5.86 -36.08
CA ASP A 638 -35.21 -6.73 -35.47
C ASP A 638 -35.49 -6.96 -33.98
N ILE A 639 -35.85 -5.90 -33.23
CA ILE A 639 -36.14 -6.03 -31.80
C ILE A 639 -37.53 -6.63 -31.54
N TYR A 640 -38.51 -6.36 -32.41
CA TYR A 640 -39.90 -6.73 -32.19
C TYR A 640 -40.05 -8.24 -32.04
N GLU A 641 -39.29 -9.05 -32.78
CA GLU A 641 -39.38 -10.51 -32.69
C GLU A 641 -39.10 -11.05 -31.28
N ASN A 642 -38.12 -10.47 -30.59
CA ASN A 642 -37.64 -10.88 -29.28
C ASN A 642 -38.44 -10.28 -28.10
N LEU A 643 -39.35 -9.34 -28.36
CA LEU A 643 -40.20 -8.76 -27.31
C LEU A 643 -41.22 -9.78 -26.77
N THR A 644 -41.48 -9.69 -25.46
CA THR A 644 -42.60 -10.39 -24.81
C THR A 644 -43.93 -9.97 -25.41
N LYS A 645 -44.99 -10.78 -25.22
CA LYS A 645 -46.33 -10.47 -25.74
C LYS A 645 -46.83 -9.10 -25.26
N ASP A 646 -46.57 -8.76 -23.99
CA ASP A 646 -47.00 -7.49 -23.41
C ASP A 646 -46.20 -6.32 -23.97
N ASN A 647 -44.88 -6.44 -24.11
CA ASN A 647 -44.04 -5.38 -24.71
C ASN A 647 -44.33 -5.19 -26.21
N LYS A 648 -44.71 -6.26 -26.93
CA LYS A 648 -45.20 -6.17 -28.32
C LYS A 648 -46.47 -5.33 -28.40
N LYS A 649 -47.43 -5.57 -27.49
CA LYS A 649 -48.66 -4.79 -27.40
C LYS A 649 -48.36 -3.32 -27.04
N LEU A 650 -47.58 -3.11 -25.98
CA LEU A 650 -47.23 -1.78 -25.49
C LEU A 650 -46.49 -0.93 -26.54
N SER A 651 -45.55 -1.52 -27.27
CA SER A 651 -44.81 -0.82 -28.34
C SER A 651 -45.66 -0.41 -29.53
N LYS A 652 -46.78 -1.11 -29.79
CA LYS A 652 -47.74 -0.71 -30.81
C LYS A 652 -48.69 0.40 -30.32
N GLU A 653 -49.09 0.34 -29.05
CA GLU A 653 -50.04 1.26 -28.45
C GLU A 653 -49.40 2.59 -28.00
N GLN A 654 -48.10 2.58 -27.68
CA GLN A 654 -47.37 3.74 -27.16
C GLN A 654 -46.16 4.08 -28.05
N PRO A 655 -46.29 5.08 -28.96
CA PRO A 655 -45.21 5.48 -29.86
C PRO A 655 -43.93 5.91 -29.14
N LYS A 656 -44.06 6.53 -27.97
CA LYS A 656 -42.93 6.93 -27.12
C LYS A 656 -42.12 5.73 -26.63
N TYR A 657 -42.81 4.66 -26.24
CA TYR A 657 -42.18 3.42 -25.80
C TYR A 657 -41.49 2.70 -26.96
N LYS A 658 -42.08 2.67 -28.16
CA LYS A 658 -41.40 2.22 -29.40
C LYS A 658 -40.10 2.98 -29.63
N MET A 659 -40.12 4.32 -29.50
CA MET A 659 -38.92 5.14 -29.65
C MET A 659 -37.86 4.79 -28.59
N ALA A 660 -38.24 4.61 -27.33
CA ALA A 660 -37.33 4.21 -26.26
C ALA A 660 -36.65 2.85 -26.57
N LEU A 661 -37.42 1.86 -27.03
CA LEU A 661 -36.88 0.53 -27.40
C LEU A 661 -35.83 0.62 -28.52
N ILE A 662 -36.10 1.41 -29.56
CA ILE A 662 -35.16 1.63 -30.67
C ILE A 662 -33.88 2.29 -30.14
N ILE A 663 -33.99 3.33 -29.31
CA ILE A 663 -32.82 4.02 -28.75
C ILE A 663 -32.00 3.09 -27.84
N ARG A 664 -32.66 2.36 -26.95
CA ARG A 664 -32.00 1.41 -26.02
C ARG A 664 -31.24 0.34 -26.78
N CYS A 665 -31.75 -0.15 -27.91
CA CYS A 665 -31.05 -1.09 -28.78
C CYS A 665 -29.67 -0.56 -29.22
N PHE A 666 -29.56 0.72 -29.58
CA PHE A 666 -28.27 1.32 -29.89
C PHE A 666 -27.35 1.42 -28.67
N LEU A 667 -27.87 1.86 -27.52
CA LEU A 667 -27.07 1.98 -26.30
C LEU A 667 -26.52 0.61 -25.86
N ASP A 668 -27.36 -0.43 -25.86
CA ASP A 668 -26.93 -1.80 -25.52
C ASP A 668 -25.94 -2.36 -26.55
N LYS A 669 -26.12 -2.05 -27.85
CA LYS A 669 -25.14 -2.42 -28.88
C LYS A 669 -23.79 -1.75 -28.63
N CYS A 670 -23.76 -0.47 -28.26
CA CYS A 670 -22.53 0.26 -27.95
C CYS A 670 -21.76 -0.37 -26.79
N PHE A 671 -22.48 -0.85 -25.78
CA PHE A 671 -21.90 -1.62 -24.68
C PHE A 671 -21.35 -2.97 -25.14
N GLN A 672 -22.13 -3.73 -25.91
CA GLN A 672 -21.73 -5.04 -26.40
C GLN A 672 -20.52 -4.98 -27.34
N ASP A 673 -20.48 -4.00 -28.25
CA ASP A 673 -19.35 -3.78 -29.16
C ASP A 673 -18.06 -3.53 -28.37
N ALA A 674 -18.12 -2.77 -27.26
CA ALA A 674 -16.97 -2.52 -26.40
C ALA A 674 -16.54 -3.79 -25.64
N LEU A 675 -17.51 -4.54 -25.11
CA LEU A 675 -17.28 -5.81 -24.42
C LEU A 675 -16.55 -6.82 -25.32
N ASP A 676 -17.06 -7.01 -26.54
CA ASP A 676 -16.55 -7.95 -27.53
C ASP A 676 -15.27 -7.44 -28.23
N GLY A 677 -15.04 -6.12 -28.24
CA GLY A 677 -13.94 -5.50 -28.96
C GLY A 677 -14.16 -5.40 -30.47
N ARG A 678 -15.41 -5.23 -30.91
CA ARG A 678 -15.77 -5.13 -32.35
C ARG A 678 -15.29 -3.82 -32.96
N MET A 679 -14.35 -3.92 -33.90
CA MET A 679 -13.69 -2.77 -34.49
C MET A 679 -14.64 -1.81 -35.23
N GLU A 680 -15.73 -2.30 -35.84
CA GLU A 680 -16.70 -1.41 -36.50
C GLU A 680 -17.42 -0.48 -35.50
N GLY A 681 -17.57 -0.94 -34.25
CA GLY A 681 -18.24 -0.21 -33.18
C GLY A 681 -17.35 0.74 -32.38
N LYS A 682 -16.03 0.76 -32.64
CA LYS A 682 -15.03 1.46 -31.79
C LYS A 682 -15.38 2.92 -31.48
N ILE A 683 -15.87 3.67 -32.48
CA ILE A 683 -16.26 5.08 -32.32
C ILE A 683 -17.44 5.28 -31.37
N ASN A 684 -18.17 4.21 -31.04
CA ASN A 684 -19.38 4.20 -30.22
C ASN A 684 -19.19 3.44 -28.91
N TYR A 685 -17.99 2.96 -28.56
CA TYR A 685 -17.81 2.15 -27.36
C TYR A 685 -18.37 2.84 -26.12
N GLN A 686 -19.27 2.15 -25.43
CA GLN A 686 -19.73 2.52 -24.11
C GLN A 686 -18.88 1.78 -23.08
N ILE A 687 -17.96 2.51 -22.45
CA ILE A 687 -17.13 1.99 -21.36
C ILE A 687 -17.58 2.67 -20.07
N ILE A 688 -18.29 1.95 -19.22
CA ILE A 688 -18.73 2.43 -17.90
C ILE A 688 -17.56 2.28 -16.94
N SER A 689 -17.07 3.40 -16.40
CA SER A 689 -15.97 3.43 -15.44
C SER A 689 -15.98 4.76 -14.68
N SER A 690 -15.10 4.91 -13.70
CA SER A 690 -15.03 6.09 -12.83
C SER A 690 -13.59 6.56 -12.64
N ASN A 691 -13.42 7.78 -12.09
CA ASN A 691 -12.11 8.34 -11.77
C ASN A 691 -11.24 7.47 -10.85
N ALA A 692 -11.80 6.44 -10.19
CA ALA A 692 -11.02 5.46 -9.44
C ALA A 692 -9.95 4.78 -10.31
N ILE A 693 -10.21 4.51 -11.61
CA ILE A 693 -9.18 3.92 -12.49
C ILE A 693 -8.02 4.90 -12.76
N VAL A 694 -8.30 6.21 -12.78
CA VAL A 694 -7.25 7.23 -12.97
C VAL A 694 -6.38 7.32 -11.73
N GLN A 695 -6.99 7.36 -10.54
CA GLN A 695 -6.26 7.29 -9.27
C GLN A 695 -5.36 6.05 -9.21
N PHE A 696 -5.88 4.91 -9.65
CA PHE A 696 -5.12 3.67 -9.76
C PHE A 696 -3.95 3.80 -10.74
N ASN A 697 -4.20 4.27 -11.97
CA ASN A 697 -3.15 4.46 -12.99
C ASN A 697 -2.02 5.37 -12.51
N HIS A 698 -2.35 6.46 -11.82
CA HIS A 698 -1.34 7.35 -11.22
C HIS A 698 -0.53 6.66 -10.11
N TRP A 699 -1.20 5.92 -9.23
CA TRP A 699 -0.55 5.18 -8.15
C TRP A 699 0.45 4.13 -8.68
N VAL A 700 0.12 3.44 -9.77
CA VAL A 700 0.94 2.34 -10.28
C VAL A 700 1.92 2.71 -11.41
N LYS A 701 1.97 3.99 -11.80
CA LYS A 701 2.66 4.49 -13.01
C LYS A 701 4.10 3.99 -13.18
N ASP A 702 4.88 3.98 -12.10
CA ASP A 702 6.31 3.62 -12.12
C ASP A 702 6.56 2.18 -11.63
N THR A 703 5.54 1.32 -11.74
CA THR A 703 5.59 -0.08 -11.30
C THR A 703 5.21 -1.01 -12.43
N GLU A 704 5.38 -2.32 -12.23
CA GLU A 704 4.98 -3.32 -13.22
C GLU A 704 3.46 -3.34 -13.48
N LEU A 705 2.66 -2.86 -12.53
CA LEU A 705 1.20 -2.75 -12.67
C LEU A 705 0.78 -1.62 -13.63
N SER A 706 1.71 -0.82 -14.14
CA SER A 706 1.44 0.16 -15.20
C SER A 706 0.85 -0.49 -16.46
N ASP A 707 1.31 -1.70 -16.83
CA ASP A 707 0.77 -2.52 -17.91
C ASP A 707 -0.39 -3.41 -17.41
N TRP A 708 -1.57 -3.28 -18.01
CA TRP A 708 -2.74 -4.07 -17.63
C TRP A 708 -2.53 -5.59 -17.74
N LYS A 709 -1.61 -6.04 -18.60
CA LYS A 709 -1.26 -7.46 -18.73
C LYS A 709 -0.58 -8.04 -17.48
N ARG A 710 -0.18 -7.17 -16.54
CA ARG A 710 0.35 -7.53 -15.22
C ARG A 710 -0.59 -7.17 -14.08
N ARG A 711 -1.76 -6.59 -14.37
CA ARG A 711 -2.79 -6.25 -13.39
C ARG A 711 -3.62 -7.48 -13.06
N TYR A 712 -3.15 -8.30 -12.13
CA TYR A 712 -3.92 -9.42 -11.57
C TYR A 712 -4.81 -8.93 -10.44
N VAL A 713 -6.09 -9.30 -10.45
CA VAL A 713 -7.10 -8.75 -9.52
C VAL A 713 -6.74 -8.96 -8.03
N ASP A 714 -6.14 -10.10 -7.68
CA ASP A 714 -5.72 -10.43 -6.33
C ASP A 714 -4.47 -9.63 -5.90
N VAL A 715 -3.54 -9.40 -6.82
CA VAL A 715 -2.34 -8.58 -6.59
C VAL A 715 -2.74 -7.13 -6.33
N ILE A 716 -3.69 -6.60 -7.11
CA ILE A 716 -4.25 -5.25 -6.90
C ILE A 716 -4.87 -5.14 -5.51
N ALA A 717 -5.75 -6.09 -5.15
CA ALA A 717 -6.47 -6.09 -3.88
C ALA A 717 -5.53 -6.21 -2.67
N LYS A 718 -4.57 -7.13 -2.70
CA LYS A 718 -3.56 -7.28 -1.63
C LYS A 718 -2.75 -6.01 -1.47
N ARG A 719 -2.21 -5.48 -2.58
CA ARG A 719 -1.33 -4.31 -2.56
C ARG A 719 -2.05 -3.05 -2.08
N ILE A 720 -3.26 -2.79 -2.59
CA ILE A 720 -4.02 -1.57 -2.23
C ILE A 720 -4.44 -1.59 -0.75
N MET A 721 -4.77 -2.77 -0.20
CA MET A 721 -5.11 -2.92 1.22
C MET A 721 -3.87 -2.78 2.11
N THR A 722 -2.76 -3.44 1.77
CA THR A 722 -1.51 -3.35 2.54
C THR A 722 -0.95 -1.93 2.57
N GLU A 723 -0.82 -1.27 1.42
CA GLU A 723 -0.37 0.12 1.38
C GLU A 723 -1.40 1.06 2.07
N GLY A 724 -2.69 0.72 2.02
CA GLY A 724 -3.75 1.47 2.71
C GLY A 724 -3.58 1.43 4.24
N GLU A 725 -3.21 0.27 4.78
CA GLU A 725 -2.92 0.09 6.20
C GLU A 725 -1.69 0.92 6.61
N GLN A 726 -0.62 0.88 5.81
CA GLN A 726 0.58 1.69 6.03
C GLN A 726 0.26 3.20 6.03
N HIS A 727 -0.59 3.66 5.11
CA HIS A 727 -1.04 5.04 5.06
C HIS A 727 -1.83 5.42 6.31
N LEU A 728 -2.78 4.58 6.74
CA LEU A 728 -3.54 4.83 7.96
C LEU A 728 -2.63 4.86 9.19
N SER A 729 -1.70 3.90 9.34
CA SER A 729 -0.72 3.87 10.41
C SER A 729 0.13 5.15 10.45
N THR A 730 0.52 5.65 9.27
CA THR A 730 1.27 6.91 9.15
C THR A 730 0.44 8.12 9.59
N ILE A 731 -0.84 8.16 9.21
CA ILE A 731 -1.79 9.20 9.67
C ILE A 731 -1.95 9.15 11.19
N CYS A 732 -2.21 7.98 11.76
CA CYS A 732 -2.37 7.81 13.22
C CYS A 732 -1.12 8.26 13.98
N LYS A 733 0.07 7.84 13.52
CA LYS A 733 1.35 8.28 14.10
C LYS A 733 1.55 9.80 14.02
N LYS A 734 1.20 10.42 12.90
CA LYS A 734 1.33 11.87 12.70
C LYS A 734 0.46 12.66 13.70
N TYR A 735 -0.73 12.17 14.02
CA TYR A 735 -1.68 12.86 14.89
C TYR A 735 -1.74 12.31 16.32
N LYS A 736 -0.82 11.42 16.71
CA LYS A 736 -0.76 10.79 18.04
C LYS A 736 -2.06 10.05 18.43
N PHE A 737 -2.77 9.50 17.46
CA PHE A 737 -3.84 8.54 17.76
C PHE A 737 -3.17 7.23 18.19
N GLU A 738 -3.54 6.68 19.34
CA GLU A 738 -3.23 5.28 19.66
C GLU A 738 -3.92 4.42 18.60
N ALA A 739 -3.13 3.58 17.92
CA ALA A 739 -3.57 2.77 16.79
C ALA A 739 -4.40 1.57 17.23
#